data_AF-A0A364V9L2-F1
#
_entry.id   AF-A0A364V9L2-F1
#
_cell.length_a   1.000
_cell.length_b   1.000
_cell.length_c   1.000
_cell.angle_alpha   90.00
_cell.angle_beta   90.00
_cell.angle_gamma   90.00
#
_symmetry.space_group_name_H-M   'P 1'
#
loop_
_entity.id
_entity.type
_entity.pdbx_description
1 polymer ?
#
loop_
_entity_poly.entity_id
_entity_poly.type
_entity_poly.pdbx_seq_one_letter_code
_entity_poly.pdbx_strand_id
1 'polypeptide(L)'
;MAVKASGGYTAFPRLFGAFMCAYAVFGMFLSLAGFLQRSFHGVQRLLGFLFPMPVGSFAWCVVLFLLGGALMARKRVGWVIMTVFVVLLNVSNANILLFWSEQDLPRHDHGFYIAGAVLQAVLLVLLILTRRQFNARTTKGSVWRALAMWVGGSAVVSVLGFLLVREVPGRLPVDEHWPWVLNHVFALAVAENEYFTGHPPRWVALVVSSAAALVIICSAWLLLRSIREDSSMSAKDEAAVRAMIARFNGEDSLAYFATRRDKSVVYAPDGRAAVTYREHIGVCLASADPIGDPSSWDAAIQAWLEHARTYGWVPAVMGASERGARAYRRHGLSVTQLGNEAVVHTDQFRLNDPEFRSVRHSVAHAQRKGLSVRIRRHSQLSEKEMQDVIRRADAWRDTTEERGFSMALSRLGDPADGDCVLVEALQGDSGEVVGQLSFVPWGKDGLSLDLMRRARSAPNGTVETMVAHLCATDQIRVRRISLNFSVFQQVFVTENKLGIGPLTRLSRKVLVFLSRWWQMETLYRSNEKYRPQWVPRYICFGDSLLMPRIGLASGIAEGFVPSLTPSRSTRTTTTWVRHDPGAQAAYANTETFRQELSAPSISRRVPEQVGVRMAAAERMQQRGVDPWPGAVVPTARCAEIADLPDNSPASIAGRVTARRCFGGVTFLVVEDFHGQAQMIIERRGGQDLADATADVDLADLVRATGTVGFSRTGHKSLLVEKLAIEAKSLHPLPDKFHGLTDPERRIRDRHLELTVNPEARSAVLARAQVLRALRDVLHEDAFMEVETPVLQRIHGGANARPFITRINAYSMNLYLRIAPELYLKRLMCGGAERIFELGRVFRNEGVDATHNPEFTVLEAYQAHGDYESMRLLTQRLIQAAARAVHGECKVPGPEPGTWVDISGDWPVKTLHEAVSEKLSEQLGRAISVNPETPVGELTALCEEAGVPWRPDWDAGQVALEMYEHLVEETTQRPTFYTNFPTSVSPLTRQHRSIAGVTERWDLVAWGVELGTAYSELTDPVEQRRRLEQQSLAAAGGDPEAMEVDEDFLRALEFGMPPTGGLGLGVDRLVMLITGHTIRESLAFPLAKPQGGR
;
A
#
# COMPACT_ATOMS: atom_id res chain seq x y z
N MET A 1 -6.07 15.82 27.91
CA MET A 1 -7.36 15.34 28.45
C MET A 1 -8.41 16.47 28.41
N ALA A 2 -8.76 16.96 27.21
CA ALA A 2 -9.72 18.06 27.01
C ALA A 2 -10.45 17.95 25.65
N VAL A 3 -10.87 16.73 25.26
CA VAL A 3 -11.47 16.47 23.92
C VAL A 3 -12.87 15.83 24.01
N LYS A 4 -13.45 15.60 25.19
CA LYS A 4 -14.68 14.79 25.33
C LYS A 4 -15.91 15.48 25.94
N ALA A 5 -16.10 16.79 25.74
CA ALA A 5 -17.25 17.53 26.30
C ALA A 5 -18.04 18.43 25.33
N SER A 6 -18.08 18.17 24.01
CA SER A 6 -18.89 18.99 23.08
C SER A 6 -19.80 18.23 22.10
N GLY A 7 -20.08 16.95 22.37
CA GLY A 7 -20.66 16.00 21.40
C GLY A 7 -22.12 16.18 20.98
N GLY A 8 -22.91 17.10 21.53
CA GLY A 8 -24.35 17.17 21.22
C GLY A 8 -24.75 18.10 20.07
N TYR A 9 -24.07 19.25 19.92
CA TYR A 9 -24.65 20.39 19.20
C TYR A 9 -23.98 20.75 17.86
N THR A 10 -22.97 19.99 17.42
CA THR A 10 -22.19 20.31 16.19
C THR A 10 -22.96 20.12 14.89
N ALA A 11 -24.01 19.29 14.91
CA ALA A 11 -24.88 19.02 13.77
C ALA A 11 -26.00 20.05 13.59
N PHE A 12 -26.36 20.79 14.64
CA PHE A 12 -27.54 21.67 14.65
C PHE A 12 -27.54 22.72 13.52
N PRO A 13 -26.46 23.50 13.27
CA PRO A 13 -26.45 24.48 12.17
C PRO A 13 -26.72 23.85 10.79
N ARG A 14 -26.28 22.60 10.59
CA ARG A 14 -26.47 21.88 9.33
C ARG A 14 -27.90 21.34 9.19
N LEU A 15 -28.39 20.64 10.20
CA LEU A 15 -29.74 20.06 10.21
C LEU A 15 -30.80 21.17 10.09
N PHE A 16 -30.65 22.24 10.86
CA PHE A 16 -31.58 23.35 10.82
C PHE A 16 -31.50 24.12 9.50
N GLY A 17 -30.30 24.38 8.98
CA GLY A 17 -30.15 25.00 7.66
C GLY A 17 -30.73 24.14 6.53
N ALA A 18 -30.56 22.82 6.57
CA ALA A 18 -31.15 21.88 5.61
C ALA A 18 -32.68 21.85 5.70
N PHE A 19 -33.23 21.86 6.92
CA PHE A 19 -34.68 21.99 7.16
C PHE A 19 -35.21 23.27 6.51
N MET A 20 -34.56 24.42 6.70
CA MET A 20 -34.99 25.68 6.09
C MET A 20 -34.94 25.65 4.57
N CYS A 21 -33.92 25.03 3.97
CA CYS A 21 -33.85 24.85 2.52
C CYS A 21 -34.97 23.92 2.00
N ALA A 22 -35.22 22.79 2.68
CA ALA A 22 -36.30 21.88 2.31
C ALA A 22 -37.68 22.54 2.44
N TYR A 23 -37.88 23.28 3.53
CA TYR A 23 -39.08 24.09 3.80
C TYR A 23 -39.32 25.13 2.69
N ALA A 24 -38.27 25.83 2.28
CA ALA A 24 -38.33 26.80 1.17
C ALA A 24 -38.66 26.15 -0.18
N VAL A 25 -38.03 25.01 -0.51
CA VAL A 25 -38.30 24.26 -1.74
C VAL A 25 -39.74 23.75 -1.77
N PHE A 26 -40.24 23.26 -0.62
CA PHE A 26 -41.63 22.83 -0.49
C PHE A 26 -42.62 23.98 -0.70
N GLY A 27 -42.36 25.15 -0.11
CA GLY A 27 -43.15 26.36 -0.35
C GLY A 27 -43.12 26.84 -1.81
N MET A 28 -41.96 26.74 -2.47
CA MET A 28 -41.80 27.06 -3.90
C MET A 28 -42.58 26.10 -4.79
N PHE A 29 -42.51 24.79 -4.50
CA PHE A 29 -43.28 23.76 -5.22
C PHE A 29 -44.79 24.01 -5.09
N LEU A 30 -45.28 24.28 -3.88
CA LEU A 30 -46.69 24.59 -3.64
C LEU A 30 -47.14 25.90 -4.31
N SER A 31 -46.24 26.88 -4.46
CA SER A 31 -46.52 28.13 -5.17
C SER A 31 -46.61 27.93 -6.69
N LEU A 32 -45.82 27.02 -7.26
CA LEU A 32 -45.85 26.67 -8.69
C LEU A 32 -47.01 25.73 -9.06
N ALA A 33 -47.31 24.75 -8.20
CA ALA A 33 -48.35 23.76 -8.40
C ALA A 33 -49.63 24.13 -7.63
N GLY A 34 -50.24 25.26 -8.00
CA GLY A 34 -51.41 25.81 -7.28
C GLY A 34 -52.59 24.85 -7.09
N PHE A 35 -52.75 23.85 -7.96
CA PHE A 35 -53.78 22.82 -7.82
C PHE A 35 -53.54 21.85 -6.64
N LEU A 36 -52.28 21.66 -6.22
CA LEU A 36 -51.89 20.80 -5.10
C LEU A 36 -52.06 21.49 -3.74
N GLN A 37 -52.26 22.81 -3.71
CA GLN A 37 -52.38 23.56 -2.44
C GLN A 37 -53.54 23.04 -1.58
N ARG A 38 -54.66 22.63 -2.19
CA ARG A 38 -55.79 22.03 -1.46
C ARG A 38 -55.42 20.69 -0.80
N SER A 39 -54.66 19.85 -1.50
CA SER A 39 -54.25 18.53 -1.01
C SER A 39 -53.25 18.59 0.14
N PHE A 40 -52.48 19.67 0.25
CA PHE A 40 -51.48 19.87 1.31
C PHE A 40 -51.88 20.92 2.36
N HIS A 41 -53.13 21.40 2.35
CA HIS A 41 -53.58 22.50 3.21
C HIS A 41 -53.39 22.21 4.71
N GLY A 42 -53.64 20.98 5.16
CA GLY A 42 -53.40 20.59 6.57
C GLY A 42 -51.92 20.64 6.97
N VAL A 43 -51.02 20.22 6.08
CA VAL A 43 -49.56 20.27 6.30
C VAL A 43 -49.07 21.72 6.26
N GLN A 44 -49.60 22.54 5.35
CA GLN A 44 -49.31 23.97 5.27
C GLN A 44 -49.73 24.70 6.54
N ARG A 45 -50.93 24.43 7.07
CA ARG A 45 -51.43 25.03 8.31
C ARG A 45 -50.56 24.63 9.50
N LEU A 46 -50.23 23.34 9.64
CA LEU A 46 -49.36 22.85 10.71
C LEU A 46 -47.96 23.48 10.68
N LEU A 47 -47.33 23.53 9.50
CA LEU A 47 -45.99 24.10 9.30
C LEU A 47 -45.99 25.63 9.39
N GLY A 48 -47.11 26.28 9.06
CA GLY A 48 -47.35 27.72 9.12
C GLY A 48 -47.24 28.32 10.51
N PHE A 49 -47.58 27.54 11.55
CA PHE A 49 -47.45 27.95 12.96
C PHE A 49 -45.98 27.94 13.45
N LEU A 50 -45.13 27.17 12.78
CA LEU A 50 -43.71 27.03 13.09
C LEU A 50 -42.91 28.18 12.45
N PHE A 51 -43.14 28.37 11.16
CA PHE A 51 -42.66 29.51 10.37
C PHE A 51 -43.79 29.90 9.42
N PRO A 52 -43.98 31.20 9.07
CA PRO A 52 -44.96 31.57 8.07
C PRO A 52 -44.62 30.94 6.72
N MET A 53 -45.47 30.04 6.23
CA MET A 53 -45.25 29.37 4.94
C MET A 53 -45.37 30.40 3.81
N PRO A 54 -44.36 30.54 2.93
CA PRO A 54 -44.33 31.49 1.80
C PRO A 54 -45.27 31.09 0.65
N VAL A 55 -46.54 30.76 0.90
CA VAL A 55 -47.46 30.38 -0.19
C VAL A 55 -47.85 31.64 -0.95
N GLY A 56 -47.39 31.79 -2.20
CA GLY A 56 -47.69 32.94 -3.06
C GLY A 56 -46.60 34.01 -3.15
N SER A 57 -45.51 33.92 -2.36
CA SER A 57 -44.35 34.81 -2.49
C SER A 57 -43.09 34.03 -2.86
N PHE A 58 -42.78 34.02 -4.16
CA PHE A 58 -41.57 33.38 -4.70
C PHE A 58 -40.30 33.98 -4.07
N ALA A 59 -40.29 35.30 -3.86
CA ALA A 59 -39.21 36.01 -3.20
C ALA A 59 -38.92 35.47 -1.80
N TRP A 60 -39.97 35.17 -1.02
CA TRP A 60 -39.82 34.71 0.36
C TRP A 60 -39.27 33.29 0.45
N CYS A 61 -39.71 32.37 -0.42
CA CYS A 61 -39.09 31.05 -0.56
C CYS A 61 -37.59 31.16 -0.79
N VAL A 62 -37.17 32.07 -1.67
CA VAL A 62 -35.75 32.24 -1.99
C VAL A 62 -34.97 32.82 -0.80
N VAL A 63 -35.54 33.75 -0.03
CA VAL A 63 -34.88 34.26 1.20
C VAL A 63 -34.61 33.14 2.18
N LEU A 64 -35.63 32.31 2.48
CA LEU A 64 -35.50 31.19 3.41
C LEU A 64 -34.49 30.15 2.92
N PHE A 65 -34.46 29.88 1.61
CA PHE A 65 -33.49 29.00 0.99
C PHE A 65 -32.05 29.52 1.15
N LEU A 66 -31.82 30.81 0.89
CA LEU A 66 -30.51 31.45 1.01
C LEU A 66 -30.06 31.55 2.47
N LEU A 67 -30.98 31.82 3.39
CA LEU A 67 -30.72 31.85 4.83
C LEU A 67 -30.37 30.46 5.36
N GLY A 68 -31.08 29.41 4.92
CA GLY A 68 -30.73 28.01 5.20
C GLY A 68 -29.33 27.67 4.71
N GLY A 69 -28.97 28.08 3.48
CA GLY A 69 -27.62 27.95 2.94
C GLY A 69 -26.56 28.68 3.78
N ALA A 70 -26.85 29.88 4.28
CA ALA A 70 -25.95 30.65 5.14
C ALA A 70 -25.71 29.98 6.49
N LEU A 71 -26.74 29.36 7.07
CA LEU A 71 -26.66 28.61 8.33
C LEU A 71 -25.84 27.32 8.15
N MET A 72 -26.06 26.57 7.07
CA MET A 72 -25.24 25.40 6.73
C MET A 72 -23.77 25.77 6.51
N ALA A 73 -23.51 26.93 5.89
CA ALA A 73 -22.18 27.50 5.72
C ALA A 73 -21.60 28.16 6.99
N ARG A 74 -22.32 28.08 8.12
CA ARG A 74 -21.92 28.61 9.44
C ARG A 74 -21.54 30.10 9.42
N LYS A 75 -22.24 30.90 8.60
CA LYS A 75 -22.00 32.34 8.49
C LYS A 75 -22.63 33.08 9.64
N ARG A 76 -21.85 33.95 10.31
CA ARG A 76 -22.33 34.77 11.42
C ARG A 76 -23.51 35.64 11.04
N VAL A 77 -23.50 36.20 9.83
CA VAL A 77 -24.58 37.05 9.32
C VAL A 77 -25.89 36.27 9.15
N GLY A 78 -25.82 35.04 8.64
CA GLY A 78 -27.01 34.17 8.53
C GLY A 78 -27.59 33.82 9.89
N TRP A 79 -26.73 33.55 10.87
CA TRP A 79 -27.15 33.37 12.26
C TRP A 79 -27.84 34.62 12.82
N VAL A 80 -27.26 35.82 12.67
CA VAL A 80 -27.89 37.07 13.14
C VAL A 80 -29.27 37.28 12.53
N ILE A 81 -29.39 37.18 11.20
CA ILE A 81 -30.67 37.39 10.49
C ILE A 81 -31.72 36.38 10.98
N MET A 82 -31.33 35.11 11.11
CA MET A 82 -32.25 34.08 11.57
C MET A 82 -32.66 34.27 13.03
N THR A 83 -31.73 34.64 13.92
CA THR A 83 -32.03 34.94 15.32
C THR A 83 -33.00 36.11 15.43
N VAL A 84 -32.76 37.19 14.70
CA VAL A 84 -33.68 38.35 14.66
C VAL A 84 -35.04 37.94 14.12
N PHE A 85 -35.08 37.14 13.05
CA PHE A 85 -36.31 36.66 12.45
C PHE A 85 -37.15 35.81 13.44
N VAL A 86 -36.53 34.84 14.13
CA VAL A 86 -37.21 34.01 15.14
C VAL A 86 -37.70 34.86 16.33
N VAL A 87 -36.95 35.89 16.73
CA VAL A 87 -37.40 36.84 17.77
C VAL A 87 -38.62 37.62 17.31
N LEU A 88 -38.61 38.16 16.09
CA LEU A 88 -39.75 38.89 15.52
C LEU A 88 -41.00 38.00 15.40
N LEU A 89 -40.84 36.75 14.99
CA LEU A 89 -41.95 35.78 14.96
C LEU A 89 -42.54 35.51 16.34
N ASN A 90 -41.70 35.32 17.36
CA ASN A 90 -42.19 35.14 18.73
C ASN A 90 -42.92 36.37 19.26
N VAL A 91 -42.41 37.57 18.97
CA VAL A 91 -43.07 38.84 19.34
C VAL A 91 -44.42 38.96 18.63
N SER A 92 -44.49 38.60 17.35
CA SER A 92 -45.74 38.58 16.58
C SER A 92 -46.75 37.59 17.18
N ASN A 93 -46.31 36.36 17.50
CA ASN A 93 -47.15 35.35 18.14
C ASN A 93 -47.66 35.82 19.51
N ALA A 94 -46.81 36.46 20.32
CA ALA A 94 -47.21 37.04 21.59
C ALA A 94 -48.21 38.20 21.40
N ASN A 95 -48.03 39.03 20.38
CA ASN A 95 -48.97 40.11 20.07
C ASN A 95 -50.35 39.56 19.69
N ILE A 96 -50.39 38.55 18.81
CA ILE A 96 -51.63 37.86 18.41
C ILE A 96 -52.32 37.25 19.63
N LEU A 97 -51.58 36.52 20.49
CA LEU A 97 -52.15 35.88 21.68
C LEU A 97 -52.63 36.85 22.77
N LEU A 98 -52.09 38.07 22.84
CA LEU A 98 -52.39 39.04 23.89
C LEU A 98 -53.42 40.11 23.49
N PHE A 99 -53.48 40.47 22.21
CA PHE A 99 -54.24 41.64 21.75
C PHE A 99 -55.36 41.33 20.75
N TRP A 100 -55.42 40.12 20.18
CA TRP A 100 -56.48 39.75 19.24
C TRP A 100 -57.72 39.25 19.99
N SER A 101 -58.91 39.65 19.55
CA SER A 101 -60.17 39.23 20.17
C SER A 101 -60.60 37.83 19.69
N GLU A 102 -61.60 37.22 20.33
CA GLU A 102 -62.15 35.93 19.87
C GLU A 102 -62.79 35.98 18.47
N GLN A 103 -63.12 37.18 17.97
CA GLN A 103 -63.56 37.37 16.59
C GLN A 103 -62.39 37.31 15.60
N ASP A 104 -61.18 37.66 16.04
CA ASP A 104 -59.98 37.72 15.21
C ASP A 104 -59.17 36.41 15.28
N LEU A 105 -59.23 35.69 16.41
CA LEU A 105 -58.57 34.39 16.57
C LEU A 105 -59.47 33.33 17.26
N PRO A 106 -59.95 32.31 16.53
CA PRO A 106 -60.79 31.28 17.10
C PRO A 106 -60.11 30.50 18.23
N ARG A 107 -60.89 30.10 19.27
CA ARG A 107 -60.34 29.40 20.45
C ARG A 107 -59.52 28.15 20.14
N HIS A 108 -59.87 27.43 19.07
CA HIS A 108 -59.18 26.21 18.66
C HIS A 108 -57.79 26.47 18.06
N ASP A 109 -57.50 27.69 17.59
CA ASP A 109 -56.21 28.06 17.01
C ASP A 109 -55.20 28.58 18.04
N HIS A 110 -55.64 29.03 19.23
CA HIS A 110 -54.74 29.45 20.32
C HIS A 110 -53.69 28.38 20.68
N GLY A 111 -54.09 27.11 20.72
CA GLY A 111 -53.18 26.00 21.04
C GLY A 111 -52.02 25.89 20.05
N PHE A 112 -52.26 26.17 18.77
CA PHE A 112 -51.23 26.13 17.73
C PHE A 112 -50.27 27.32 17.81
N TYR A 113 -50.75 28.53 18.11
CA TYR A 113 -49.89 29.70 18.33
C TYR A 113 -49.02 29.57 19.58
N ILE A 114 -49.56 28.98 20.67
CA ILE A 114 -48.78 28.68 21.88
C ILE A 114 -47.71 27.62 21.57
N ALA A 115 -48.07 26.53 20.89
CA ALA A 115 -47.12 25.49 20.51
C ALA A 115 -46.02 26.04 19.58
N GLY A 116 -46.39 26.89 18.61
CA GLY A 116 -45.46 27.58 17.72
C GLY A 116 -44.49 28.48 18.48
N ALA A 117 -44.98 29.33 19.39
CA ALA A 117 -44.14 30.20 20.22
C ALA A 117 -43.17 29.40 21.11
N VAL A 118 -43.62 28.32 21.75
CA VAL A 118 -42.75 27.44 22.56
C VAL A 118 -41.65 26.82 21.71
N LEU A 119 -42.00 26.29 20.54
CA LEU A 119 -41.03 25.63 19.65
C LEU A 119 -40.02 26.63 19.07
N GLN A 120 -40.46 27.83 18.73
CA GLN A 120 -39.58 28.92 18.29
C GLN A 120 -38.68 29.42 19.44
N ALA A 121 -39.15 29.46 20.69
CA ALA A 121 -38.34 29.81 21.85
C ALA A 121 -37.24 28.76 22.11
N VAL A 122 -37.57 27.46 21.99
CA VAL A 122 -36.57 26.38 22.04
C VAL A 122 -35.53 26.54 20.93
N LEU A 123 -35.97 26.83 19.70
CA LEU A 123 -35.07 27.09 18.58
C LEU A 123 -34.15 28.30 18.83
N LEU A 124 -34.68 29.37 19.42
CA LEU A 124 -33.90 30.56 19.79
C LEU A 124 -32.80 30.22 20.80
N VAL A 125 -33.11 29.42 21.82
CA VAL A 125 -32.11 28.92 22.78
C VAL A 125 -31.04 28.10 22.07
N LEU A 126 -31.41 27.19 21.17
CA LEU A 126 -30.45 26.39 20.39
C LEU A 126 -29.55 27.26 19.49
N LEU A 127 -30.10 28.30 18.85
CA LEU A 127 -29.33 29.28 18.07
C LEU A 127 -28.32 30.02 18.95
N ILE A 128 -28.69 30.41 20.18
CA ILE A 128 -27.79 31.11 21.11
C ILE A 128 -26.69 30.18 21.63
N LEU A 129 -27.03 28.94 22.01
CA LEU A 129 -26.06 27.94 22.48
C LEU A 129 -25.03 27.58 21.40
N THR A 130 -25.46 27.57 20.14
CA THR A 130 -24.59 27.25 18.99
C THR A 130 -23.88 28.47 18.39
N ARG A 131 -23.99 29.67 18.98
CA ARG A 131 -23.39 30.91 18.46
C ARG A 131 -21.90 30.79 18.11
N ARG A 132 -21.13 30.05 18.92
CA ARG A 132 -19.68 29.86 18.73
C ARG A 132 -19.33 28.98 17.53
N GLN A 133 -20.32 28.36 16.89
CA GLN A 133 -20.13 27.57 15.67
C GLN A 133 -20.22 28.45 14.41
N PHE A 134 -20.83 29.63 14.48
CA PHE A 134 -21.03 30.55 13.35
C PHE A 134 -19.90 31.57 13.22
N ASN A 135 -18.66 31.10 13.06
CA ASN A 135 -17.46 31.96 13.06
C ASN A 135 -16.96 32.32 11.65
N ALA A 136 -17.61 31.86 10.59
CA ALA A 136 -17.15 32.11 9.22
C ALA A 136 -17.16 33.62 8.91
N ARG A 137 -16.01 34.15 8.52
CA ARG A 137 -15.82 35.57 8.20
C ARG A 137 -16.61 35.96 6.94
N THR A 138 -17.23 37.14 6.94
CA THR A 138 -17.83 37.75 5.75
C THR A 138 -16.90 38.82 5.18
N THR A 139 -16.98 39.04 3.86
CA THR A 139 -16.20 40.07 3.16
C THR A 139 -16.46 41.46 3.75
N LYS A 140 -15.40 42.22 4.05
CA LYS A 140 -15.56 43.60 4.55
C LYS A 140 -16.34 44.45 3.52
N GLY A 141 -17.39 45.13 3.98
CA GLY A 141 -18.26 45.96 3.15
C GLY A 141 -19.26 45.20 2.25
N SER A 142 -19.41 43.88 2.39
CA SER A 142 -20.48 43.16 1.67
C SER A 142 -21.87 43.49 2.18
N VAL A 143 -22.01 43.76 3.48
CA VAL A 143 -23.27 44.20 4.10
C VAL A 143 -23.75 45.48 3.43
N TRP A 144 -22.89 46.48 3.27
CA TRP A 144 -23.24 47.74 2.61
C TRP A 144 -23.56 47.57 1.11
N ARG A 145 -22.81 46.72 0.40
CA ARG A 145 -23.09 46.41 -1.02
C ARG A 145 -24.41 45.66 -1.22
N ALA A 146 -24.70 44.71 -0.34
CA ALA A 146 -25.96 43.97 -0.34
C ALA A 146 -27.14 44.91 0.00
N LEU A 147 -26.96 45.79 1.00
CA LEU A 147 -27.95 46.78 1.37
C LEU A 147 -28.21 47.77 0.23
N ALA A 148 -27.16 48.29 -0.41
CA ALA A 148 -27.29 49.17 -1.57
C ALA A 148 -28.00 48.48 -2.74
N MET A 149 -27.67 47.21 -3.02
CA MET A 149 -28.37 46.41 -4.04
C MET A 149 -29.85 46.20 -3.70
N TRP A 150 -30.16 45.92 -2.43
CA TRP A 150 -31.54 45.73 -2.00
C TRP A 150 -32.36 47.02 -2.08
N VAL A 151 -31.87 48.13 -1.50
CA VAL A 151 -32.57 49.42 -1.53
C VAL A 151 -32.71 49.95 -2.96
N GLY A 152 -31.62 49.97 -3.73
CA GLY A 152 -31.63 50.48 -5.10
C GLY A 152 -32.44 49.58 -6.04
N GLY A 153 -32.27 48.26 -5.95
CA GLY A 153 -33.01 47.29 -6.75
C GLY A 153 -34.50 47.33 -6.44
N SER A 154 -34.90 47.35 -5.16
CA SER A 154 -36.31 47.43 -4.78
C SER A 154 -36.95 48.74 -5.24
N ALA A 155 -36.25 49.88 -5.16
CA ALA A 155 -36.76 51.14 -5.69
C ALA A 155 -37.03 51.07 -7.21
N VAL A 156 -36.12 50.47 -7.98
CA VAL A 156 -36.30 50.26 -9.43
C VAL A 156 -37.49 49.33 -9.71
N VAL A 157 -37.60 48.21 -9.00
CA VAL A 157 -38.73 47.27 -9.17
C VAL A 157 -40.05 47.92 -8.76
N SER A 158 -40.08 48.74 -7.71
CA SER A 158 -41.30 49.48 -7.32
C SER A 158 -41.75 50.47 -8.39
N VAL A 159 -40.82 51.21 -9.00
CA VAL A 159 -41.17 52.15 -10.09
C VAL A 159 -41.65 51.40 -11.33
N LEU A 160 -40.93 50.36 -11.76
CA LEU A 160 -41.32 49.57 -12.94
C LEU A 160 -42.61 48.79 -12.71
N GLY A 161 -42.81 48.24 -11.50
CA GLY A 161 -44.03 47.57 -11.11
C GLY A 161 -45.24 48.52 -11.09
N PHE A 162 -45.07 49.75 -10.62
CA PHE A 162 -46.10 50.78 -10.67
C PHE A 162 -46.47 51.14 -12.11
N LEU A 163 -45.48 51.35 -12.99
CA LEU A 163 -45.74 51.59 -14.41
C LEU A 163 -46.50 50.42 -15.06
N LEU A 164 -46.12 49.18 -14.73
CA LEU A 164 -46.77 47.99 -15.26
C LEU A 164 -48.23 47.83 -14.77
N VAL A 165 -48.48 48.09 -13.48
CA VAL A 165 -49.83 48.05 -12.89
C VAL A 165 -50.69 49.20 -13.41
N ARG A 166 -50.10 50.36 -13.68
CA ARG A 166 -50.80 51.50 -14.28
C ARG A 166 -51.33 51.18 -15.69
N GLU A 167 -50.53 50.50 -16.51
CA GLU A 167 -50.91 50.11 -17.87
C GLU A 167 -51.84 48.88 -17.90
N VAL A 168 -51.72 47.98 -16.91
CA VAL A 168 -52.52 46.75 -16.81
C VAL A 168 -53.12 46.60 -15.39
N PRO A 169 -54.06 47.48 -14.98
CA PRO A 169 -54.56 47.51 -13.61
C PRO A 169 -55.51 46.35 -13.26
N GLY A 170 -56.14 45.72 -14.27
CA GLY A 170 -57.14 44.68 -14.05
C GLY A 170 -58.35 45.21 -13.26
N ARG A 171 -58.57 44.69 -12.05
CA ARG A 171 -59.63 45.13 -11.13
C ARG A 171 -59.14 46.04 -10.00
N LEU A 172 -57.85 46.38 -9.98
CA LEU A 172 -57.22 47.13 -8.89
C LEU A 172 -57.51 48.65 -9.01
N PRO A 173 -58.08 49.30 -7.97
CA PRO A 173 -58.29 50.75 -7.93
C PRO A 173 -57.00 51.57 -8.04
N VAL A 174 -57.08 52.79 -8.58
CA VAL A 174 -55.91 53.65 -8.85
C VAL A 174 -55.17 54.07 -7.58
N ASP A 175 -55.90 54.28 -6.48
CA ASP A 175 -55.37 54.58 -5.16
C ASP A 175 -54.63 53.38 -4.53
N GLU A 176 -54.93 52.16 -4.97
CA GLU A 176 -54.29 50.93 -4.50
C GLU A 176 -53.07 50.52 -5.33
N HIS A 177 -52.76 51.19 -6.46
CA HIS A 177 -51.64 50.79 -7.34
C HIS A 177 -50.29 50.81 -6.63
N TRP A 178 -49.97 51.89 -5.92
CA TRP A 178 -48.72 52.00 -5.16
C TRP A 178 -48.67 51.06 -3.94
N PRO A 179 -49.70 51.04 -3.07
CA PRO A 179 -49.78 50.08 -1.98
C PRO A 179 -49.61 48.62 -2.43
N TRP A 180 -50.24 48.23 -3.55
CA TRP A 180 -50.15 46.87 -4.08
C TRP A 180 -48.73 46.53 -4.57
N VAL A 181 -48.07 47.43 -5.30
CA VAL A 181 -46.69 47.21 -5.78
C VAL A 181 -45.70 47.17 -4.63
N LEU A 182 -45.81 48.10 -3.67
CA LEU A 182 -44.94 48.10 -2.48
C LEU A 182 -45.13 46.84 -1.65
N ASN A 183 -46.36 46.31 -1.55
CA ASN A 183 -46.62 45.03 -0.90
C ASN A 183 -45.87 43.88 -1.59
N HIS A 184 -45.90 43.80 -2.92
CA HIS A 184 -45.21 42.74 -3.66
C HIS A 184 -43.68 42.87 -3.69
N VAL A 185 -43.14 44.08 -3.46
CA VAL A 185 -41.70 44.35 -3.45
C VAL A 185 -41.07 44.24 -2.05
N PHE A 186 -41.73 44.78 -1.01
CA PHE A 186 -41.16 44.91 0.33
C PHE A 186 -41.79 43.97 1.36
N ALA A 187 -43.04 43.52 1.18
CA ALA A 187 -43.74 42.83 2.26
C ALA A 187 -43.25 41.40 2.45
N LEU A 188 -42.53 41.22 3.55
CA LEU A 188 -42.18 39.98 4.21
C LEU A 188 -43.39 39.38 4.95
N ALA A 189 -44.51 39.18 4.24
CA ALA A 189 -45.73 38.50 4.71
C ALA A 189 -46.45 39.12 5.93
N VAL A 190 -46.92 40.36 5.82
CA VAL A 190 -47.81 40.98 6.84
C VAL A 190 -49.18 41.41 6.30
N ALA A 191 -49.38 41.49 4.97
CA ALA A 191 -50.71 41.73 4.40
C ALA A 191 -51.11 40.56 3.49
N GLU A 192 -52.16 39.84 3.87
CA GLU A 192 -52.87 38.93 2.98
C GLU A 192 -53.46 39.74 1.81
N ASN A 193 -53.62 39.13 0.62
CA ASN A 193 -54.24 39.79 -0.54
C ASN A 193 -55.68 40.28 -0.27
N GLU A 194 -56.25 39.99 0.89
CA GLU A 194 -57.54 40.46 1.38
C GLU A 194 -57.58 41.95 1.74
N TYR A 195 -56.42 42.63 1.83
CA TYR A 195 -56.34 44.08 2.05
C TYR A 195 -56.54 44.95 0.79
N PHE A 196 -56.64 44.34 -0.40
CA PHE A 196 -56.86 45.04 -1.67
C PHE A 196 -58.23 44.70 -2.23
N THR A 197 -58.98 45.71 -2.70
CA THR A 197 -60.35 45.52 -3.21
C THR A 197 -60.38 44.94 -4.63
N GLY A 198 -59.21 44.83 -5.28
CA GLY A 198 -59.06 44.20 -6.58
C GLY A 198 -57.66 43.60 -6.80
N HIS A 199 -57.43 43.06 -8.00
CA HIS A 199 -56.13 42.51 -8.37
C HIS A 199 -55.80 42.76 -9.85
N PRO A 200 -54.53 43.01 -10.20
CA PRO A 200 -54.08 42.96 -11.59
C PRO A 200 -54.06 41.50 -12.08
N PRO A 201 -53.86 41.25 -13.39
CA PRO A 201 -53.71 39.90 -13.92
C PRO A 201 -52.58 39.13 -13.21
N ARG A 202 -52.77 37.82 -13.01
CA ARG A 202 -51.81 36.96 -12.27
C ARG A 202 -50.37 37.02 -12.81
N TRP A 203 -50.20 37.24 -14.11
CA TRP A 203 -48.88 37.37 -14.71
C TRP A 203 -48.16 38.66 -14.27
N VAL A 204 -48.87 39.76 -14.01
CA VAL A 204 -48.30 41.03 -13.51
C VAL A 204 -47.75 40.81 -12.10
N ALA A 205 -48.53 40.15 -11.24
CA ALA A 205 -48.10 39.74 -9.90
C ALA A 205 -46.87 38.84 -9.95
N LEU A 206 -46.84 37.88 -10.88
CA LEU A 206 -45.69 37.01 -11.09
C LEU A 206 -44.44 37.81 -11.51
N VAL A 207 -44.56 38.73 -12.48
CA VAL A 207 -43.43 39.53 -12.99
C VAL A 207 -42.85 40.44 -11.89
N VAL A 208 -43.69 41.18 -11.16
CA VAL A 208 -43.24 42.07 -10.08
C VAL A 208 -42.60 41.26 -8.94
N SER A 209 -43.21 40.15 -8.55
CA SER A 209 -42.68 39.27 -7.49
C SER A 209 -41.39 38.57 -7.90
N SER A 210 -41.26 38.17 -9.17
CA SER A 210 -40.02 37.57 -9.71
C SER A 210 -38.89 38.59 -9.79
N ALA A 211 -39.18 39.85 -10.15
CA ALA A 211 -38.20 40.92 -10.17
C ALA A 211 -37.74 41.28 -8.74
N ALA A 212 -38.66 41.36 -7.77
CA ALA A 212 -38.34 41.55 -6.36
C ALA A 212 -37.51 40.37 -5.81
N ALA A 213 -37.88 39.14 -6.17
CA ALA A 213 -37.11 37.95 -5.83
C ALA A 213 -35.68 38.01 -6.39
N LEU A 214 -35.50 38.48 -7.63
CA LEU A 214 -34.18 38.64 -8.25
C LEU A 214 -33.31 39.67 -7.50
N VAL A 215 -33.88 40.80 -7.09
CA VAL A 215 -33.18 41.80 -6.26
C VAL A 215 -32.71 41.18 -4.94
N ILE A 216 -33.57 40.41 -4.29
CA ILE A 216 -33.22 39.74 -3.03
C ILE A 216 -32.17 38.64 -3.28
N ILE A 217 -32.28 37.86 -4.35
CA ILE A 217 -31.25 36.89 -4.76
C ILE A 217 -29.90 37.57 -4.95
N CYS A 218 -29.86 38.68 -5.69
CA CYS A 218 -28.64 39.42 -5.95
C CYS A 218 -28.05 40.03 -4.66
N SER A 219 -28.89 40.62 -3.81
CA SER A 219 -28.48 41.18 -2.52
C SER A 219 -27.94 40.08 -1.58
N ALA A 220 -28.67 38.98 -1.43
CA ALA A 220 -28.26 37.85 -0.63
C ALA A 220 -27.03 37.15 -1.20
N TRP A 221 -26.88 37.05 -2.52
CA TRP A 221 -25.65 36.56 -3.16
C TRP A 221 -24.46 37.45 -2.82
N LEU A 222 -24.60 38.79 -2.86
CA LEU A 222 -23.54 39.72 -2.46
C LEU A 222 -23.19 39.59 -0.97
N LEU A 223 -24.20 39.40 -0.11
CA LEU A 223 -24.04 39.25 1.34
C LEU A 223 -23.39 37.91 1.71
N LEU A 224 -23.81 36.83 1.04
CA LEU A 224 -23.42 35.45 1.29
C LEU A 224 -22.32 34.98 0.34
N ARG A 225 -21.70 35.85 -0.45
CA ARG A 225 -20.53 35.50 -1.24
C ARG A 225 -19.39 35.09 -0.29
N SER A 226 -18.76 33.96 -0.58
CA SER A 226 -17.58 33.52 0.19
C SER A 226 -16.42 34.50 -0.05
N ILE A 227 -15.59 34.73 0.97
CA ILE A 227 -14.32 35.42 0.78
C ILE A 227 -13.50 34.58 -0.18
N ARG A 228 -13.05 35.21 -1.28
CA ARG A 228 -11.92 34.71 -2.06
C ARG A 228 -10.67 35.25 -1.38
N GLU A 229 -9.74 34.37 -1.04
CA GLU A 229 -8.43 34.81 -0.57
C GLU A 229 -7.58 35.08 -1.80
N ASP A 230 -7.23 36.35 -2.06
CA ASP A 230 -6.32 36.73 -3.16
C ASP A 230 -4.84 36.40 -2.84
N SER A 231 -4.57 35.53 -1.85
CA SER A 231 -3.20 35.17 -1.47
C SER A 231 -2.66 34.05 -2.36
N SER A 232 -1.90 34.43 -3.38
CA SER A 232 -1.00 33.53 -4.11
C SER A 232 0.22 33.16 -3.26
N MET A 233 0.87 32.04 -3.57
CA MET A 233 2.11 31.61 -2.91
C MET A 233 3.20 32.69 -3.06
N SER A 234 3.81 33.11 -1.95
CA SER A 234 4.94 34.06 -2.00
C SER A 234 6.23 33.37 -2.46
N ALA A 235 7.24 34.15 -2.86
CA ALA A 235 8.55 33.59 -3.21
C ALA A 235 9.23 32.84 -2.05
N LYS A 236 9.01 33.28 -0.80
CA LYS A 236 9.51 32.59 0.41
C LYS A 236 8.76 31.28 0.66
N ASP A 237 7.44 31.27 0.44
CA ASP A 237 6.65 30.05 0.55
C ASP A 237 7.09 29.02 -0.49
N GLU A 238 7.29 29.46 -1.74
CA GLU A 238 7.77 28.61 -2.82
C GLU A 238 9.13 28.00 -2.48
N ALA A 239 10.07 28.79 -1.96
CA ALA A 239 11.38 28.31 -1.54
C ALA A 239 11.31 27.27 -0.40
N ALA A 240 10.45 27.49 0.60
CA ALA A 240 10.25 26.57 1.72
C ALA A 240 9.59 25.25 1.26
N VAL A 241 8.54 25.34 0.43
CA VAL A 241 7.84 24.19 -0.15
C VAL A 241 8.81 23.36 -1.00
N ARG A 242 9.63 23.98 -1.86
CA ARG A 242 10.65 23.29 -2.66
C ARG A 242 11.69 22.56 -1.79
N ALA A 243 12.18 23.21 -0.73
CA ALA A 243 13.14 22.59 0.18
C ALA A 243 12.54 21.36 0.89
N MET A 244 11.29 21.44 1.33
CA MET A 244 10.57 20.31 1.91
C MET A 244 10.33 19.18 0.90
N ILE A 245 9.93 19.49 -0.33
CA ILE A 245 9.72 18.49 -1.39
C ILE A 245 11.01 17.72 -1.67
N ALA A 246 12.13 18.45 -1.87
CA ALA A 246 13.42 17.85 -2.18
C ALA A 246 13.91 16.92 -1.05
N ARG A 247 13.60 17.24 0.21
CA ARG A 247 14.06 16.49 1.38
C ARG A 247 13.17 15.30 1.76
N PHE A 248 11.84 15.46 1.72
CA PHE A 248 10.89 14.54 2.36
C PHE A 248 9.89 13.89 1.39
N ASN A 249 9.60 14.48 0.24
CA ASN A 249 8.53 14.02 -0.66
C ASN A 249 9.06 13.33 -1.94
N GLY A 250 10.22 12.66 -1.87
CA GLY A 250 10.79 11.94 -3.02
C GLY A 250 9.95 10.74 -3.52
N GLU A 251 8.94 10.33 -2.77
CA GLU A 251 8.06 9.20 -3.11
C GLU A 251 6.75 9.62 -3.79
N ASP A 252 6.35 10.90 -3.74
CA ASP A 252 5.10 11.37 -4.33
C ASP A 252 5.33 12.12 -5.65
N SER A 253 4.90 11.53 -6.76
CA SER A 253 5.02 12.07 -8.11
C SER A 253 4.23 13.37 -8.34
N LEU A 254 3.29 13.69 -7.45
CA LEU A 254 2.48 14.91 -7.53
C LEU A 254 2.99 16.04 -6.65
N ALA A 255 3.97 15.77 -5.77
CA ALA A 255 4.47 16.74 -4.79
C ALA A 255 5.01 18.02 -5.46
N TYR A 256 5.67 17.91 -6.61
CA TYR A 256 6.23 19.08 -7.31
C TYR A 256 5.15 20.08 -7.75
N PHE A 257 3.94 19.63 -8.07
CA PHE A 257 2.81 20.49 -8.44
C PHE A 257 2.23 21.29 -7.25
N ALA A 258 2.66 21.00 -6.02
CA ALA A 258 2.37 21.86 -4.86
C ALA A 258 3.05 23.23 -4.96
N THR A 259 4.09 23.36 -5.80
CA THR A 259 4.83 24.61 -6.02
C THR A 259 4.15 25.60 -6.97
N ARG A 260 2.90 25.37 -7.37
CA ARG A 260 2.18 26.32 -8.23
C ARG A 260 1.85 27.61 -7.49
N ARG A 261 2.09 28.75 -8.13
CA ARG A 261 1.87 30.08 -7.51
C ARG A 261 0.40 30.46 -7.32
N ASP A 262 -0.52 29.80 -8.02
CA ASP A 262 -1.96 29.99 -7.83
C ASP A 262 -2.53 29.24 -6.62
N LYS A 263 -1.70 28.42 -5.96
CA LYS A 263 -2.02 27.77 -4.68
C LYS A 263 -1.57 28.66 -3.52
N SER A 264 -2.29 28.55 -2.41
CA SER A 264 -1.91 29.10 -1.11
C SER A 264 -1.36 27.97 -0.23
N VAL A 265 -0.62 28.31 0.84
CA VAL A 265 0.02 27.33 1.72
C VAL A 265 -0.45 27.52 3.16
N VAL A 266 -0.73 26.44 3.89
CA VAL A 266 -0.85 26.43 5.36
C VAL A 266 0.24 25.55 5.93
N TYR A 267 1.03 26.09 6.87
CA TYR A 267 2.12 25.36 7.53
C TYR A 267 1.66 24.72 8.84
N ALA A 268 2.32 23.63 9.21
CA ALA A 268 2.30 23.14 10.58
C ALA A 268 2.92 24.18 11.53
N PRO A 269 2.54 24.20 12.81
CA PRO A 269 3.10 25.15 13.78
C PRO A 269 4.62 25.09 13.94
N ASP A 270 5.23 23.94 13.67
CA ASP A 270 6.68 23.72 13.71
C ASP A 270 7.40 24.06 12.39
N GLY A 271 6.65 24.41 11.35
CA GLY A 271 7.19 24.74 10.02
C GLY A 271 7.85 23.56 9.29
N ARG A 272 7.62 22.31 9.70
CA ARG A 272 8.22 21.12 9.06
C ARG A 272 7.35 20.44 8.02
N ALA A 273 6.06 20.77 8.01
CA ALA A 273 5.11 20.27 7.02
C ALA A 273 4.11 21.37 6.59
N ALA A 274 3.45 21.18 5.45
CA ALA A 274 2.49 22.12 4.89
C ALA A 274 1.42 21.44 4.03
N VAL A 275 0.26 22.08 3.89
CA VAL A 275 -0.79 21.72 2.94
C VAL A 275 -0.98 22.87 1.96
N THR A 276 -0.83 22.59 0.66
CA THR A 276 -1.08 23.56 -0.41
C THR A 276 -2.49 23.41 -0.95
N TYR A 277 -3.23 24.51 -1.10
CA TYR A 277 -4.64 24.50 -1.47
C TYR A 277 -5.03 25.66 -2.39
N ARG A 278 -6.20 25.58 -3.03
CA ARG A 278 -6.83 26.68 -3.76
C ARG A 278 -8.33 26.70 -3.51
N GLU A 279 -8.93 27.89 -3.47
CA GLU A 279 -10.37 28.04 -3.27
C GLU A 279 -11.13 28.10 -4.61
N HIS A 280 -12.13 27.23 -4.77
CA HIS A 280 -13.06 27.24 -5.90
C HIS A 280 -14.50 27.10 -5.40
N ILE A 281 -15.35 28.11 -5.66
CA ILE A 281 -16.79 28.11 -5.31
C ILE A 281 -17.03 27.70 -3.84
N GLY A 282 -16.23 28.24 -2.91
CA GLY A 282 -16.25 27.97 -1.48
C GLY A 282 -15.79 26.56 -1.07
N VAL A 283 -15.09 25.85 -1.94
CA VAL A 283 -14.37 24.60 -1.64
C VAL A 283 -12.89 24.94 -1.52
N CYS A 284 -12.29 24.63 -0.38
CA CYS A 284 -10.86 24.69 -0.14
C CYS A 284 -10.25 23.38 -0.63
N LEU A 285 -9.76 23.37 -1.86
CA LEU A 285 -9.27 22.17 -2.53
C LEU A 285 -7.75 22.07 -2.37
N ALA A 286 -7.31 21.09 -1.58
CA ALA A 286 -5.90 20.71 -1.49
C ALA A 286 -5.54 19.71 -2.61
N SER A 287 -4.30 19.73 -3.06
CA SER A 287 -3.78 18.79 -4.06
C SER A 287 -2.72 17.88 -3.45
N ALA A 288 -2.81 16.58 -3.72
CA ALA A 288 -1.86 15.55 -3.32
C ALA A 288 -1.65 15.43 -1.79
N ASP A 289 -0.54 14.82 -1.40
CA ASP A 289 -0.18 14.60 -0.01
C ASP A 289 0.28 15.91 0.67
N PRO A 290 0.26 15.98 2.01
CA PRO A 290 0.96 17.04 2.73
C PRO A 290 2.47 17.05 2.36
N ILE A 291 3.02 18.25 2.24
CA ILE A 291 4.43 18.49 1.90
C ILE A 291 5.26 18.56 3.18
N GLY A 292 6.48 18.01 3.20
CA GLY A 292 7.39 18.04 4.34
C GLY A 292 7.35 16.77 5.21
N ASP A 293 7.83 16.89 6.44
CA ASP A 293 8.05 15.76 7.34
C ASP A 293 6.75 15.01 7.69
N PRO A 294 6.66 13.70 7.44
CA PRO A 294 5.48 12.89 7.75
C PRO A 294 5.05 12.92 9.22
N SER A 295 5.98 13.13 10.14
CA SER A 295 5.67 13.25 11.58
C SER A 295 4.90 14.54 11.91
N SER A 296 4.99 15.57 11.07
CA SER A 296 4.30 16.85 11.25
C SER A 296 3.05 16.98 10.35
N TRP A 297 2.71 15.97 9.56
CA TRP A 297 1.54 15.99 8.66
C TRP A 297 0.22 16.18 9.41
N ASP A 298 0.05 15.51 10.55
CA ASP A 298 -1.20 15.62 11.32
C ASP A 298 -1.43 17.06 11.81
N ALA A 299 -0.35 17.75 12.20
CA ALA A 299 -0.41 19.15 12.61
C ALA A 299 -0.70 20.09 11.42
N ALA A 300 -0.12 19.84 10.26
CA ALA A 300 -0.40 20.59 9.03
C ALA A 300 -1.86 20.44 8.58
N ILE A 301 -2.39 19.21 8.59
CA ILE A 301 -3.78 18.92 8.23
C ILE A 301 -4.75 19.62 9.19
N GLN A 302 -4.49 19.58 10.50
CA GLN A 302 -5.33 20.29 11.47
C GLN A 302 -5.33 21.80 11.24
N ALA A 303 -4.15 22.40 11.04
CA ALA A 303 -4.03 23.83 10.75
C ALA A 303 -4.81 24.21 9.49
N TRP A 304 -4.73 23.39 8.42
CA TRP A 304 -5.49 23.60 7.19
C TRP A 304 -7.02 23.47 7.39
N LEU A 305 -7.48 22.47 8.15
CA LEU A 305 -8.91 22.31 8.47
C LEU A 305 -9.43 23.46 9.34
N GLU A 306 -8.63 24.00 10.25
CA GLU A 306 -8.94 25.22 11.00
C GLU A 306 -9.02 26.45 10.11
N HIS A 307 -8.10 26.57 9.16
CA HIS A 307 -8.11 27.63 8.16
C HIS A 307 -9.39 27.58 7.31
N ALA A 308 -9.73 26.42 6.75
CA ALA A 308 -10.96 26.23 5.98
C ALA A 308 -12.22 26.57 6.81
N ARG A 309 -12.26 26.18 8.09
CA ARG A 309 -13.36 26.53 9.01
C ARG A 309 -13.50 28.02 9.25
N THR A 310 -12.39 28.77 9.33
CA THR A 310 -12.38 30.23 9.56
C THR A 310 -13.08 31.01 8.44
N TYR A 311 -12.97 30.53 7.21
CA TYR A 311 -13.60 31.13 6.03
C TYR A 311 -14.93 30.48 5.63
N GLY A 312 -15.35 29.42 6.32
CA GLY A 312 -16.55 28.66 5.98
C GLY A 312 -16.42 27.90 4.65
N TRP A 313 -15.19 27.51 4.28
CA TRP A 313 -14.93 26.72 3.10
C TRP A 313 -15.10 25.22 3.36
N VAL A 314 -15.49 24.49 2.34
CA VAL A 314 -15.61 23.03 2.36
C VAL A 314 -14.23 22.44 2.08
N PRO A 315 -13.59 21.71 3.02
CA PRO A 315 -12.30 21.08 2.76
C PRO A 315 -12.47 19.87 1.87
N ALA A 316 -11.63 19.77 0.83
CA ALA A 316 -11.51 18.60 -0.02
C ALA A 316 -10.05 18.44 -0.48
N VAL A 317 -9.62 17.20 -0.73
CA VAL A 317 -8.29 16.88 -1.21
C VAL A 317 -8.42 16.06 -2.48
N MET A 318 -7.67 16.39 -3.50
CA MET A 318 -7.65 15.69 -4.79
C MET A 318 -6.28 15.09 -5.07
N GLY A 319 -6.24 13.84 -5.51
CA GLY A 319 -5.00 13.19 -5.94
C GLY A 319 -4.09 12.72 -4.81
N ALA A 320 -4.62 12.52 -3.59
CA ALA A 320 -3.82 12.01 -2.48
C ALA A 320 -3.31 10.59 -2.78
N SER A 321 -2.06 10.31 -2.40
CA SER A 321 -1.54 8.94 -2.37
C SER A 321 -2.26 8.14 -1.29
N GLU A 322 -2.06 6.82 -1.25
CA GLU A 322 -2.59 6.01 -0.15
C GLU A 322 -2.10 6.49 1.23
N ARG A 323 -0.83 6.92 1.33
CA ARG A 323 -0.24 7.40 2.58
C ARG A 323 -0.86 8.71 3.03
N GLY A 324 -1.01 9.68 2.13
CA GLY A 324 -1.68 10.95 2.42
C GLY A 324 -3.17 10.75 2.71
N ALA A 325 -3.87 9.89 1.96
CA ALA A 325 -5.28 9.59 2.20
C ALA A 325 -5.52 9.00 3.59
N ARG A 326 -4.63 8.12 4.07
CA ARG A 326 -4.66 7.61 5.45
C ARG A 326 -4.49 8.74 6.48
N ALA A 327 -3.57 9.68 6.24
CA ALA A 327 -3.39 10.84 7.11
C ALA A 327 -4.66 11.72 7.16
N TYR A 328 -5.21 12.10 6.00
CA TYR A 328 -6.46 12.88 5.91
C TYR A 328 -7.65 12.18 6.59
N ARG A 329 -7.74 10.84 6.47
CA ARG A 329 -8.79 10.05 7.13
C ARG A 329 -8.73 10.11 8.65
N ARG A 330 -7.53 10.16 9.26
CA ARG A 330 -7.37 10.34 10.72
C ARG A 330 -8.00 11.64 11.23
N HIS A 331 -8.12 12.64 10.36
CA HIS A 331 -8.71 13.94 10.68
C HIS A 331 -10.20 14.05 10.29
N GLY A 332 -10.87 12.93 10.04
CA GLY A 332 -12.32 12.88 9.84
C GLY A 332 -12.80 13.14 8.41
N LEU A 333 -11.89 13.09 7.42
CA LEU A 333 -12.27 13.11 6.02
C LEU A 333 -12.61 11.69 5.53
N SER A 334 -13.73 11.55 4.82
CA SER A 334 -14.05 10.36 4.04
C SER A 334 -13.10 10.25 2.85
N VAL A 335 -12.79 9.02 2.44
CA VAL A 335 -11.85 8.73 1.36
C VAL A 335 -12.56 7.87 0.32
N THR A 336 -12.42 8.23 -0.95
CA THR A 336 -12.88 7.42 -2.07
C THR A 336 -11.81 7.41 -3.15
N GLN A 337 -11.65 6.28 -3.84
CA GLN A 337 -10.69 6.21 -4.94
C GLN A 337 -11.17 7.08 -6.10
N LEU A 338 -10.30 7.97 -6.56
CA LEU A 338 -10.57 8.87 -7.67
C LEU A 338 -10.16 8.23 -9.00
N GLY A 339 -9.07 7.46 -9.02
CA GLY A 339 -8.54 6.83 -10.23
C GLY A 339 -7.16 6.22 -9.99
N ASN A 340 -6.43 5.99 -11.08
CA ASN A 340 -5.08 5.42 -11.04
C ASN A 340 -4.10 6.25 -11.90
N GLU A 341 -2.90 6.43 -11.38
CA GLU A 341 -1.76 7.04 -12.06
C GLU A 341 -0.97 5.98 -12.84
N ALA A 342 -0.58 6.32 -14.07
CA ALA A 342 0.25 5.46 -14.91
C ALA A 342 1.74 5.75 -14.68
N VAL A 343 2.42 4.88 -13.94
CA VAL A 343 3.87 4.95 -13.69
C VAL A 343 4.60 3.93 -14.55
N VAL A 344 5.47 4.39 -15.45
CA VAL A 344 6.34 3.54 -16.27
C VAL A 344 7.71 3.43 -15.61
N HIS A 345 8.18 2.21 -15.39
CA HIS A 345 9.53 1.94 -14.89
C HIS A 345 10.48 1.73 -16.07
N THR A 346 11.52 2.55 -16.14
CA THR A 346 12.43 2.61 -17.30
C THR A 346 13.36 1.40 -17.37
N ASP A 347 13.69 0.79 -16.23
CA ASP A 347 14.45 -0.45 -16.13
C ASP A 347 13.70 -1.65 -16.70
N GLN A 348 12.37 -1.63 -16.64
CA GLN A 348 11.47 -2.65 -17.18
C GLN A 348 11.01 -2.37 -18.62
N PHE A 349 11.28 -1.17 -19.15
CA PHE A 349 10.82 -0.77 -20.48
C PHE A 349 11.86 -1.10 -21.56
N ARG A 350 11.57 -2.10 -22.39
CA ARG A 350 12.36 -2.42 -23.59
C ARG A 350 11.46 -2.45 -24.82
N LEU A 351 11.61 -1.46 -25.71
CA LEU A 351 10.76 -1.31 -26.91
C LEU A 351 10.71 -2.56 -27.81
N ASN A 352 11.75 -3.39 -27.77
CA ASN A 352 11.86 -4.62 -28.56
C ASN A 352 11.03 -5.80 -28.00
N ASP A 353 10.51 -5.71 -26.78
CA ASP A 353 9.74 -6.83 -26.19
C ASP A 353 8.44 -7.09 -26.97
N PRO A 354 7.95 -8.34 -26.99
CA PRO A 354 6.67 -8.68 -27.63
C PRO A 354 5.49 -7.85 -27.10
N GLU A 355 5.51 -7.55 -25.81
CA GLU A 355 4.46 -6.82 -25.08
C GLU A 355 4.24 -5.39 -25.62
N PHE A 356 5.28 -4.77 -26.20
CA PHE A 356 5.23 -3.41 -26.75
C PHE A 356 5.05 -3.37 -28.26
N ARG A 357 4.60 -4.46 -28.91
CA ARG A 357 4.41 -4.54 -30.38
C ARG A 357 3.65 -3.34 -30.96
N SER A 358 2.59 -2.88 -30.29
CA SER A 358 1.79 -1.73 -30.71
C SER A 358 2.58 -0.41 -30.66
N VAL A 359 3.33 -0.20 -29.57
CA VAL A 359 4.19 0.98 -29.40
C VAL A 359 5.34 0.94 -30.41
N ARG A 360 6.02 -0.21 -30.57
CA ARG A 360 7.09 -0.41 -31.55
C ARG A 360 6.62 -0.13 -32.98
N HIS A 361 5.44 -0.59 -33.37
CA HIS A 361 4.88 -0.29 -34.69
C HIS A 361 4.63 1.22 -34.88
N SER A 362 4.09 1.88 -33.86
CA SER A 362 3.85 3.33 -33.88
C SER A 362 5.16 4.13 -33.96
N VAL A 363 6.18 3.74 -33.20
CA VAL A 363 7.51 4.35 -33.24
C VAL A 363 8.17 4.15 -34.61
N ALA A 364 8.19 2.91 -35.13
CA ALA A 364 8.76 2.61 -36.44
C ALA A 364 8.03 3.33 -37.60
N HIS A 365 6.72 3.55 -37.46
CA HIS A 365 5.96 4.36 -38.42
C HIS A 365 6.36 5.84 -38.37
N ALA A 366 6.47 6.43 -37.18
CA ALA A 366 6.87 7.82 -37.00
C ALA A 366 8.31 8.06 -37.48
N GLN A 367 9.24 7.15 -37.15
CA GLN A 367 10.64 7.22 -37.59
C GLN A 367 10.78 7.11 -39.12
N ARG A 368 10.01 6.24 -39.79
CA ARG A 368 9.98 6.17 -41.26
C ARG A 368 9.48 7.46 -41.92
N LYS A 369 8.68 8.24 -41.20
CA LYS A 369 8.26 9.58 -41.62
C LYS A 369 9.29 10.66 -41.27
N GLY A 370 10.50 10.30 -40.84
CA GLY A 370 11.59 11.24 -40.57
C GLY A 370 11.51 11.93 -39.20
N LEU A 371 10.86 11.31 -38.22
CA LEU A 371 10.74 11.86 -36.87
C LEU A 371 11.92 11.43 -35.97
N SER A 372 12.55 12.40 -35.32
CA SER A 372 13.60 12.19 -34.31
C SER A 372 13.22 12.85 -32.98
N VAL A 373 13.90 12.49 -31.88
CA VAL A 373 13.60 12.99 -30.53
C VAL A 373 14.84 13.66 -29.92
N ARG A 374 14.62 14.81 -29.29
CA ARG A 374 15.65 15.54 -28.53
C ARG A 374 15.20 15.74 -27.09
N ILE A 375 16.10 15.48 -26.14
CA ILE A 375 15.82 15.59 -24.70
C ILE A 375 16.79 16.59 -24.09
N ARG A 376 16.27 17.58 -23.35
CA ARG A 376 17.06 18.63 -22.69
C ARG A 376 16.43 19.03 -21.36
N ARG A 377 17.23 19.52 -20.42
CA ARG A 377 16.69 20.21 -19.23
C ARG A 377 16.30 21.64 -19.58
N HIS A 378 15.34 22.20 -18.85
CA HIS A 378 14.92 23.60 -19.04
C HIS A 378 16.08 24.58 -18.85
N SER A 379 16.97 24.31 -17.90
CA SER A 379 18.20 25.07 -17.65
C SER A 379 19.21 25.09 -18.82
N GLN A 380 19.08 24.18 -19.79
CA GLN A 380 19.96 24.10 -20.97
C GLN A 380 19.42 24.91 -22.15
N LEU A 381 18.20 25.45 -22.06
CA LEU A 381 17.58 26.26 -23.11
C LEU A 381 17.97 27.73 -22.93
N SER A 382 18.31 28.39 -24.04
CA SER A 382 18.39 29.85 -24.05
C SER A 382 17.00 30.47 -23.88
N GLU A 383 16.95 31.73 -23.40
CA GLU A 383 15.68 32.46 -23.26
C GLU A 383 14.87 32.47 -24.56
N LYS A 384 15.54 32.66 -25.71
CA LYS A 384 14.90 32.64 -27.03
C LYS A 384 14.27 31.29 -27.34
N GLU A 385 14.99 30.19 -27.10
CA GLU A 385 14.46 28.84 -27.33
C GLU A 385 13.28 28.54 -26.41
N MET A 386 13.34 28.95 -25.13
CA MET A 386 12.23 28.78 -24.20
C MET A 386 10.98 29.57 -24.64
N GLN A 387 11.15 30.80 -25.12
CA GLN A 387 10.04 31.58 -25.68
C GLN A 387 9.41 30.89 -26.91
N ASP A 388 10.21 30.22 -27.73
CA ASP A 388 9.68 29.44 -28.85
C ASP A 388 8.94 28.18 -28.38
N VAL A 389 9.41 27.51 -27.32
CA VAL A 389 8.70 26.39 -26.67
C VAL A 389 7.35 26.82 -26.11
N ILE A 390 7.29 27.97 -25.43
CA ILE A 390 6.05 28.56 -24.90
C ILE A 390 5.08 28.90 -26.03
N ARG A 391 5.58 29.57 -27.09
CA ARG A 391 4.75 29.93 -28.25
C ARG A 391 4.13 28.71 -28.92
N ARG A 392 4.88 27.61 -29.06
CA ARG A 392 4.36 26.33 -29.58
C ARG A 392 3.33 25.69 -28.64
N ALA A 393 3.60 25.71 -27.32
CA ALA A 393 2.67 25.20 -26.32
C ALA A 393 1.31 25.91 -26.38
N ASP A 394 1.33 27.23 -26.54
CA ASP A 394 0.14 28.08 -26.68
C ASP A 394 -0.58 27.84 -28.01
N ALA A 395 0.16 27.77 -29.12
CA ALA A 395 -0.41 27.59 -30.47
C ALA A 395 -1.06 26.21 -30.67
N TRP A 396 -0.53 25.16 -30.04
CA TRP A 396 -1.05 23.80 -30.12
C TRP A 396 -2.06 23.46 -29.01
N ARG A 397 -2.63 24.48 -28.34
CA ARG A 397 -3.62 24.31 -27.28
C ARG A 397 -5.02 24.08 -27.88
N ASP A 398 -5.71 23.04 -27.43
CA ASP A 398 -7.06 22.69 -27.90
C ASP A 398 -8.19 23.45 -27.17
N THR A 399 -7.95 24.02 -25.99
CA THR A 399 -8.94 24.73 -25.15
C THR A 399 -8.45 26.12 -24.73
N THR A 400 -9.37 27.04 -24.38
CA THR A 400 -9.01 28.40 -23.93
C THR A 400 -8.41 28.46 -22.52
N GLU A 401 -8.74 27.51 -21.64
CA GLU A 401 -8.12 27.34 -20.32
C GLU A 401 -7.19 26.10 -20.32
N GLU A 402 -6.08 26.17 -19.59
CA GLU A 402 -5.20 25.01 -19.37
C GLU A 402 -5.86 24.00 -18.44
N ARG A 403 -5.81 22.73 -18.84
CA ARG A 403 -6.26 21.61 -18.00
C ARG A 403 -5.18 21.27 -16.98
N GLY A 404 -5.57 21.04 -15.73
CA GLY A 404 -4.68 20.52 -14.69
C GLY A 404 -4.61 21.39 -13.43
N PHE A 405 -5.08 20.86 -12.29
CA PHE A 405 -4.79 21.39 -10.93
C PHE A 405 -3.83 20.48 -10.16
N SER A 406 -3.94 19.17 -10.41
CA SER A 406 -3.14 18.13 -9.75
C SER A 406 -1.87 17.74 -10.52
N MET A 407 -1.80 17.99 -11.83
CA MET A 407 -0.72 17.49 -12.71
C MET A 407 -0.26 18.46 -13.81
N ALA A 408 -0.46 19.76 -13.62
CA ALA A 408 0.12 20.78 -14.49
C ALA A 408 0.72 21.87 -13.62
N LEU A 409 1.84 22.47 -14.00
CA LEU A 409 2.41 23.64 -13.34
C LEU A 409 1.82 24.94 -13.86
N SER A 410 1.36 24.96 -15.12
CA SER A 410 0.80 26.14 -15.78
C SER A 410 1.70 27.38 -15.75
N ARG A 411 3.02 27.16 -15.81
CA ARG A 411 4.06 28.21 -15.84
C ARG A 411 5.33 27.80 -16.60
N LEU A 412 5.14 27.17 -17.76
CA LEU A 412 6.27 26.72 -18.59
C LEU A 412 7.27 27.86 -18.85
N GLY A 413 8.56 27.57 -18.64
CA GLY A 413 9.65 28.54 -18.82
C GLY A 413 9.99 29.40 -17.60
N ASP A 414 9.45 29.09 -16.41
CA ASP A 414 9.90 29.74 -15.18
C ASP A 414 11.36 29.37 -14.87
N PRO A 415 12.26 30.35 -14.59
CA PRO A 415 13.66 30.09 -14.26
C PRO A 415 13.86 29.18 -13.02
N ALA A 416 12.90 29.15 -12.09
CA ALA A 416 12.96 28.29 -10.91
C ALA A 416 12.73 26.80 -11.23
N ASP A 417 12.24 26.48 -12.43
CA ASP A 417 11.92 25.13 -12.91
C ASP A 417 13.01 24.59 -13.87
N GLY A 418 14.26 25.02 -13.70
CA GLY A 418 15.40 24.64 -14.55
C GLY A 418 15.72 23.14 -14.58
N ASP A 419 15.29 22.38 -13.57
CA ASP A 419 15.47 20.93 -13.48
C ASP A 419 14.42 20.12 -14.27
N CYS A 420 13.34 20.78 -14.73
CA CYS A 420 12.35 20.15 -15.60
C CYS A 420 12.99 19.65 -16.91
N VAL A 421 12.42 18.57 -17.44
CA VAL A 421 12.92 17.90 -18.64
C VAL A 421 11.95 18.15 -19.79
N LEU A 422 12.47 18.69 -20.88
CA LEU A 422 11.77 18.89 -22.15
C LEU A 422 12.15 17.78 -23.13
N VAL A 423 11.15 17.10 -23.67
CA VAL A 423 11.28 16.11 -24.74
C VAL A 423 10.58 16.65 -25.99
N GLU A 424 11.34 16.86 -27.07
CA GLU A 424 10.84 17.42 -28.33
C GLU A 424 10.90 16.38 -29.45
N ALA A 425 9.85 16.32 -30.28
CA ALA A 425 9.84 15.57 -31.53
C ALA A 425 10.14 16.52 -32.69
N LEU A 426 11.14 16.16 -33.50
CA LEU A 426 11.66 16.93 -34.63
C LEU A 426 11.31 16.22 -35.95
N GLN A 427 10.85 16.97 -36.94
CA GLN A 427 10.37 16.45 -38.23
C GLN A 427 11.33 16.83 -39.37
N GLY A 428 11.89 15.80 -40.03
CA GLY A 428 12.81 15.94 -41.16
C GLY A 428 14.15 16.62 -40.81
N ASP A 429 14.98 16.85 -41.82
CA ASP A 429 16.33 17.42 -41.65
C ASP A 429 16.32 18.91 -41.28
N SER A 430 15.17 19.58 -41.46
CA SER A 430 14.94 20.97 -41.08
C SER A 430 14.90 21.20 -39.56
N GLY A 431 14.69 20.14 -38.76
CA GLY A 431 14.59 20.22 -37.31
C GLY A 431 13.32 20.92 -36.80
N GLU A 432 12.24 20.97 -37.59
CA GLU A 432 10.97 21.55 -37.16
C GLU A 432 10.39 20.76 -35.96
N VAL A 433 10.07 21.44 -34.86
CA VAL A 433 9.45 20.81 -33.70
C VAL A 433 7.96 20.58 -33.98
N VAL A 434 7.52 19.32 -33.93
CA VAL A 434 6.12 18.92 -34.18
C VAL A 434 5.43 18.33 -32.95
N GLY A 435 6.16 18.13 -31.86
CA GLY A 435 5.63 17.71 -30.56
C GLY A 435 6.55 18.07 -29.41
N GLN A 436 5.98 18.29 -28.23
CA GLN A 436 6.74 18.57 -27.02
C GLN A 436 6.05 18.00 -25.76
N LEU A 437 6.86 17.40 -24.90
CA LEU A 437 6.49 16.96 -23.55
C LEU A 437 7.36 17.69 -22.52
N SER A 438 6.77 18.23 -21.46
CA SER A 438 7.49 18.77 -20.30
C SER A 438 7.25 17.85 -19.11
N PHE A 439 8.32 17.53 -18.37
CA PHE A 439 8.27 16.72 -17.16
C PHE A 439 8.87 17.47 -15.97
N VAL A 440 8.23 17.37 -14.82
CA VAL A 440 8.74 17.89 -13.55
C VAL A 440 9.55 16.83 -12.80
N PRO A 441 10.52 17.23 -11.95
CA PRO A 441 11.26 16.31 -11.10
C PRO A 441 10.35 15.59 -10.10
N TRP A 442 10.55 14.27 -9.97
CA TRP A 442 9.97 13.45 -8.92
C TRP A 442 11.10 12.79 -8.10
N GLY A 443 11.41 13.37 -6.95
CA GLY A 443 12.55 12.92 -6.14
C GLY A 443 13.89 13.06 -6.87
N LYS A 444 14.81 12.13 -6.63
CA LYS A 444 16.16 12.14 -7.24
C LYS A 444 16.22 11.40 -8.58
N ASP A 445 15.27 10.50 -8.84
CA ASP A 445 15.35 9.50 -9.91
C ASP A 445 14.03 9.31 -10.67
N GLY A 446 13.06 10.21 -10.50
CA GLY A 446 11.76 10.14 -11.16
C GLY A 446 11.42 11.40 -11.97
N LEU A 447 10.51 11.25 -12.92
CA LEU A 447 9.88 12.34 -13.67
C LEU A 447 8.36 12.21 -13.64
N SER A 448 7.65 13.33 -13.68
CA SER A 448 6.18 13.38 -13.75
C SER A 448 5.73 14.30 -14.87
N LEU A 449 4.82 13.85 -15.74
CA LEU A 449 4.41 14.62 -16.92
C LEU A 449 3.62 15.85 -16.50
N ASP A 450 4.04 17.01 -16.99
CA ASP A 450 3.43 18.33 -16.73
C ASP A 450 2.68 18.85 -17.96
N LEU A 451 3.31 18.77 -19.14
CA LEU A 451 2.73 19.27 -20.38
C LEU A 451 2.89 18.25 -21.50
N MET A 452 1.82 18.08 -22.29
CA MET A 452 1.85 17.31 -23.53
C MET A 452 1.17 18.11 -24.64
N ARG A 453 1.92 18.42 -25.71
CA ARG A 453 1.43 19.16 -26.87
C ARG A 453 1.98 18.56 -28.17
N ARG A 454 1.17 18.61 -29.22
CA ARG A 454 1.52 18.09 -30.54
C ARG A 454 0.88 18.94 -31.63
N ALA A 455 1.64 19.27 -32.67
CA ALA A 455 1.13 19.97 -33.85
C ALA A 455 0.07 19.13 -34.57
N ARG A 456 -0.90 19.79 -35.21
CA ARG A 456 -1.90 19.10 -36.06
C ARG A 456 -1.28 18.37 -37.25
N SER A 457 -0.13 18.85 -37.72
CA SER A 457 0.66 18.26 -38.80
C SER A 457 1.51 17.05 -38.36
N ALA A 458 1.61 16.77 -37.06
CA ALA A 458 2.51 15.73 -36.56
C ALA A 458 2.04 14.31 -36.97
N PRO A 459 2.96 13.41 -37.32
CA PRO A 459 2.59 12.04 -37.68
C PRO A 459 2.02 11.26 -36.48
N ASN A 460 1.19 10.26 -36.77
CA ASN A 460 0.73 9.31 -35.75
C ASN A 460 1.93 8.55 -35.18
N GLY A 461 1.95 8.32 -33.86
CA GLY A 461 3.11 7.74 -33.17
C GLY A 461 4.09 8.77 -32.57
N THR A 462 3.85 10.08 -32.71
CA THR A 462 4.76 11.12 -32.20
C THR A 462 4.94 11.04 -30.67
N VAL A 463 3.85 10.90 -29.91
CA VAL A 463 3.91 10.83 -28.44
C VAL A 463 4.54 9.51 -27.98
N GLU A 464 4.17 8.42 -28.64
CA GLU A 464 4.76 7.08 -28.47
C GLU A 464 6.28 7.13 -28.64
N THR A 465 6.74 7.83 -29.67
CA THR A 465 8.17 7.97 -29.97
C THR A 465 8.89 8.77 -28.90
N MET A 466 8.32 9.91 -28.47
CA MET A 466 8.90 10.73 -27.38
C MET A 466 8.99 9.97 -26.05
N VAL A 467 7.90 9.30 -25.64
CA VAL A 467 7.87 8.52 -24.39
C VAL A 467 8.83 7.33 -24.45
N ALA A 468 8.83 6.58 -25.56
CA ALA A 468 9.73 5.44 -25.72
C ALA A 468 11.22 5.85 -25.71
N HIS A 469 11.58 6.97 -26.35
CA HIS A 469 12.94 7.50 -26.30
C HIS A 469 13.32 7.99 -24.90
N LEU A 470 12.39 8.63 -24.18
CA LEU A 470 12.65 9.04 -22.79
C LEU A 470 12.88 7.83 -21.88
N CYS A 471 12.15 6.72 -22.09
CA CYS A 471 12.36 5.50 -21.30
C CYS A 471 13.66 4.76 -21.66
N ALA A 472 14.15 4.91 -22.89
CA ALA A 472 15.33 4.19 -23.40
C ALA A 472 16.63 5.00 -23.35
N THR A 473 16.60 6.28 -23.00
CA THR A 473 17.79 7.16 -23.04
C THR A 473 18.68 7.00 -21.81
N ASP A 474 19.99 7.00 -22.01
CA ASP A 474 20.98 7.10 -20.93
C ASP A 474 21.35 8.55 -20.58
N GLN A 475 20.87 9.54 -21.36
CA GLN A 475 21.21 10.96 -21.20
C GLN A 475 20.68 11.53 -19.88
N ILE A 476 19.55 11.03 -19.40
CA ILE A 476 18.96 11.43 -18.13
C ILE A 476 18.65 10.16 -17.35
N ARG A 477 19.41 9.90 -16.27
CA ARG A 477 19.19 8.74 -15.41
C ARG A 477 17.90 8.90 -14.62
N VAL A 478 16.83 8.27 -15.09
CA VAL A 478 15.51 8.22 -14.45
C VAL A 478 15.09 6.76 -14.36
N ARG A 479 14.54 6.33 -13.23
CA ARG A 479 14.03 4.97 -13.00
C ARG A 479 12.53 4.86 -13.22
N ARG A 480 11.79 5.95 -13.01
CA ARG A 480 10.32 5.97 -13.02
C ARG A 480 9.77 7.25 -13.63
N ILE A 481 8.77 7.10 -14.49
CA ILE A 481 8.14 8.20 -15.22
C ILE A 481 6.63 8.10 -15.01
N SER A 482 6.02 9.09 -14.37
CA SER A 482 4.57 9.25 -14.34
C SER A 482 4.10 9.93 -15.62
N LEU A 483 3.19 9.27 -16.35
CA LEU A 483 2.68 9.77 -17.63
C LEU A 483 1.41 10.58 -17.51
N ASN A 484 0.45 10.18 -16.68
CA ASN A 484 -0.77 10.93 -16.35
C ASN A 484 -1.70 10.08 -15.46
N PHE A 485 -2.57 10.76 -14.74
CA PHE A 485 -3.68 10.21 -13.97
C PHE A 485 -4.92 9.93 -14.83
N SER A 486 -5.46 8.71 -14.74
CA SER A 486 -6.73 8.33 -15.33
C SER A 486 -7.83 8.28 -14.27
N VAL A 487 -8.70 9.30 -14.27
CA VAL A 487 -9.88 9.37 -13.39
C VAL A 487 -10.83 8.20 -13.72
N PHE A 488 -11.38 7.55 -12.69
CA PHE A 488 -12.37 6.46 -12.81
C PHE A 488 -11.93 5.24 -13.63
N GLN A 489 -10.62 4.98 -13.73
CA GLN A 489 -10.05 3.85 -14.49
C GLN A 489 -10.71 2.50 -14.17
N GLN A 490 -11.03 2.22 -12.89
CA GLN A 490 -11.68 0.96 -12.48
C GLN A 490 -13.03 0.71 -13.18
N VAL A 491 -13.78 1.76 -13.51
CA VAL A 491 -15.07 1.63 -14.23
C VAL A 491 -14.86 1.17 -15.67
N PHE A 492 -13.70 1.50 -16.27
CA PHE A 492 -13.32 1.09 -17.62
C PHE A 492 -12.65 -0.28 -17.66
N VAL A 493 -11.89 -0.67 -16.63
CA VAL A 493 -11.23 -1.99 -16.53
C VAL A 493 -12.22 -3.14 -16.33
N THR A 494 -13.42 -2.86 -15.82
CA THR A 494 -14.46 -3.88 -15.55
C THR A 494 -15.17 -4.35 -16.83
N GLU A 495 -14.47 -4.37 -17.96
CA GLU A 495 -14.94 -5.02 -19.18
C GLU A 495 -14.86 -6.54 -18.99
N ASN A 496 -16.02 -7.21 -19.10
CA ASN A 496 -16.18 -8.67 -19.12
C ASN A 496 -16.09 -9.47 -17.82
N LYS A 497 -16.16 -8.87 -16.63
CA LYS A 497 -16.46 -9.64 -15.41
C LYS A 497 -17.95 -10.01 -15.37
N LEU A 498 -18.28 -11.31 -15.43
CA LEU A 498 -19.64 -11.82 -15.17
C LEU A 498 -20.08 -11.40 -13.75
N GLY A 499 -21.26 -10.80 -13.59
CA GLY A 499 -21.82 -10.42 -12.28
C GLY A 499 -22.03 -8.91 -11.99
N ILE A 500 -21.91 -8.01 -12.98
CA ILE A 500 -22.05 -6.56 -12.73
C ILE A 500 -23.50 -6.15 -12.44
N GLY A 501 -23.74 -5.59 -11.25
CA GLY A 501 -25.03 -5.05 -10.81
C GLY A 501 -25.56 -3.83 -11.58
N PRO A 502 -26.87 -3.51 -11.48
CA PRO A 502 -27.55 -2.52 -12.32
C PRO A 502 -27.05 -1.08 -12.16
N LEU A 503 -26.65 -0.67 -10.95
CA LEU A 503 -26.11 0.67 -10.67
C LEU A 503 -24.77 0.92 -11.38
N THR A 504 -23.89 -0.08 -11.44
CA THR A 504 -22.58 0.03 -12.10
C THR A 504 -22.71 0.09 -13.62
N ARG A 505 -23.75 -0.52 -14.20
CA ARG A 505 -24.07 -0.38 -15.63
C ARG A 505 -24.56 1.03 -15.97
N LEU A 506 -25.37 1.63 -15.11
CA LEU A 506 -25.86 3.00 -15.28
C LEU A 506 -24.72 4.02 -15.15
N SER A 507 -23.86 3.88 -14.13
CA SER A 507 -22.70 4.77 -13.95
C SER A 507 -21.74 4.70 -15.13
N ARG A 508 -21.51 3.50 -15.71
CA ARG A 508 -20.75 3.35 -16.95
C ARG A 508 -21.40 4.09 -18.13
N LYS A 509 -22.70 3.92 -18.36
CA LYS A 509 -23.41 4.64 -19.46
C LYS A 509 -23.27 6.15 -19.33
N VAL A 510 -23.40 6.67 -18.11
CA VAL A 510 -23.20 8.09 -17.82
C VAL A 510 -21.75 8.50 -18.06
N LEU A 511 -20.76 7.75 -17.59
CA LEU A 511 -19.34 8.07 -17.77
C LEU A 511 -18.89 7.97 -19.23
N VAL A 512 -19.39 7.02 -20.02
CA VAL A 512 -19.12 6.89 -21.46
C VAL A 512 -19.81 8.01 -22.26
N PHE A 513 -21.00 8.43 -21.86
CA PHE A 513 -21.63 9.61 -22.44
C PHE A 513 -20.78 10.86 -22.17
N LEU A 514 -20.33 11.04 -20.93
CA LEU A 514 -19.51 12.17 -20.49
C LEU A 514 -18.07 12.14 -21.06
N SER A 515 -17.52 10.95 -21.38
CA SER A 515 -16.20 10.82 -22.00
C SER A 515 -16.13 11.43 -23.40
N ARG A 516 -17.28 11.62 -24.08
CA ARG A 516 -17.37 12.35 -25.36
C ARG A 516 -16.92 13.81 -25.24
N TRP A 517 -17.01 14.41 -24.05
CA TRP A 517 -16.57 15.77 -23.77
C TRP A 517 -15.23 15.83 -23.00
N TRP A 518 -14.89 14.80 -22.22
CA TRP A 518 -13.74 14.82 -21.31
C TRP A 518 -12.61 13.80 -21.59
N GLN A 519 -12.66 13.04 -22.69
CA GLN A 519 -11.56 12.18 -23.21
C GLN A 519 -10.89 11.20 -22.20
N MET A 520 -11.55 10.83 -21.11
CA MET A 520 -10.98 9.98 -20.05
C MET A 520 -10.59 8.57 -20.54
N GLU A 521 -11.41 7.96 -21.39
CA GLU A 521 -11.16 6.61 -21.94
C GLU A 521 -9.99 6.58 -22.93
N THR A 522 -9.85 7.62 -23.75
CA THR A 522 -8.74 7.77 -24.70
C THR A 522 -7.41 7.91 -23.97
N LEU A 523 -7.39 8.64 -22.84
CA LEU A 523 -6.21 8.81 -22.00
C LEU A 523 -5.78 7.47 -21.35
N TYR A 524 -6.74 6.72 -20.81
CA TYR A 524 -6.49 5.37 -20.28
C TYR A 524 -5.82 4.46 -21.31
N ARG A 525 -6.45 4.29 -22.48
CA ARG A 525 -5.94 3.42 -23.56
C ARG A 525 -4.59 3.90 -24.09
N SER A 526 -4.37 5.21 -24.14
CA SER A 526 -3.09 5.77 -24.54
C SER A 526 -1.97 5.49 -23.53
N ASN A 527 -2.26 5.31 -22.24
CA ASN A 527 -1.23 4.99 -21.25
C ASN A 527 -1.03 3.48 -21.09
N GLU A 528 -2.10 2.69 -21.21
CA GLU A 528 -2.09 1.23 -21.09
C GLU A 528 -1.09 0.56 -22.06
N LYS A 529 -0.88 1.13 -23.25
CA LYS A 529 0.08 0.64 -24.25
C LYS A 529 1.53 0.58 -23.75
N TYR A 530 1.88 1.34 -22.71
CA TYR A 530 3.21 1.33 -22.09
C TYR A 530 3.31 0.38 -20.89
N ARG A 531 2.28 -0.44 -20.62
CA ARG A 531 2.22 -1.37 -19.48
C ARG A 531 2.67 -0.73 -18.15
N PRO A 532 2.09 0.43 -17.77
CA PRO A 532 2.50 1.11 -16.54
C PRO A 532 2.06 0.31 -15.31
N GLN A 533 2.77 0.51 -14.19
CA GLN A 533 2.23 0.24 -12.87
C GLN A 533 1.12 1.27 -12.58
N TRP A 534 -0.07 0.76 -12.27
CA TRP A 534 -1.22 1.59 -11.91
C TRP A 534 -1.22 1.88 -10.41
N VAL A 535 -0.91 3.13 -10.02
CA VAL A 535 -0.84 3.55 -8.62
C VAL A 535 -2.14 4.28 -8.24
N PRO A 536 -2.87 3.85 -7.18
CA PRO A 536 -4.16 4.45 -6.84
C PRO A 536 -4.01 5.86 -6.28
N ARG A 537 -4.90 6.76 -6.70
CA ARG A 537 -5.05 8.09 -6.13
C ARG A 537 -6.47 8.32 -5.62
N TYR A 538 -6.57 9.05 -4.52
CA TYR A 538 -7.79 9.20 -3.75
C TYR A 538 -8.29 10.65 -3.73
N ILE A 539 -9.60 10.81 -3.59
CA ILE A 539 -10.25 12.05 -3.19
C ILE A 539 -10.63 11.94 -1.72
N CYS A 540 -10.33 12.98 -0.93
CA CYS A 540 -10.72 13.07 0.47
C CYS A 540 -11.71 14.22 0.65
N PHE A 541 -12.81 14.00 1.36
CA PHE A 541 -13.87 14.99 1.53
C PHE A 541 -14.53 14.88 2.90
N GLY A 542 -15.03 15.99 3.44
CA GLY A 542 -15.64 16.00 4.77
C GLY A 542 -17.05 15.42 4.82
N ASP A 543 -17.94 15.85 3.91
CA ASP A 543 -19.37 15.53 3.94
C ASP A 543 -19.81 15.05 2.55
N SER A 544 -20.47 13.88 2.50
CA SER A 544 -20.92 13.26 1.26
C SER A 544 -22.01 14.06 0.56
N LEU A 545 -22.83 14.83 1.30
CA LEU A 545 -23.87 15.69 0.72
C LEU A 545 -23.29 16.84 -0.11
N LEU A 546 -22.03 17.20 0.13
CA LEU A 546 -21.33 18.27 -0.59
C LEU A 546 -20.57 17.75 -1.82
N MET A 547 -20.61 16.44 -2.10
CA MET A 547 -19.93 15.84 -3.25
C MET A 547 -20.25 16.50 -4.60
N PRO A 548 -21.50 16.89 -4.93
CA PRO A 548 -21.77 17.58 -6.19
C PRO A 548 -21.00 18.91 -6.33
N ARG A 549 -20.87 19.66 -5.22
CA ARG A 549 -20.14 20.93 -5.17
C ARG A 549 -18.63 20.69 -5.23
N ILE A 550 -18.13 19.69 -4.52
CA ILE A 550 -16.71 19.28 -4.57
C ILE A 550 -16.35 18.82 -5.98
N GLY A 551 -17.21 18.03 -6.63
CA GLY A 551 -17.05 17.59 -8.02
C GLY A 551 -17.01 18.75 -9.01
N LEU A 552 -17.90 19.74 -8.88
CA LEU A 552 -17.87 20.94 -9.70
C LEU A 552 -16.61 21.77 -9.47
N ALA A 553 -16.20 21.98 -8.22
CA ALA A 553 -14.97 22.69 -7.88
C ALA A 553 -13.71 21.98 -8.43
N SER A 554 -13.69 20.66 -8.33
CA SER A 554 -12.63 19.80 -8.89
C SER A 554 -12.59 19.88 -10.43
N GLY A 555 -13.76 19.88 -11.08
CA GLY A 555 -13.87 20.03 -12.52
C GLY A 555 -13.40 21.40 -13.03
N ILE A 556 -13.65 22.48 -12.28
CA ILE A 556 -13.13 23.81 -12.60
C ILE A 556 -11.62 23.86 -12.37
N ALA A 557 -11.13 23.28 -11.28
CA ALA A 557 -9.70 23.26 -10.96
C ALA A 557 -8.92 22.50 -12.05
N GLU A 558 -9.39 21.32 -12.47
CA GLU A 558 -8.77 20.51 -13.53
C GLU A 558 -9.03 21.07 -14.95
N GLY A 559 -9.81 22.14 -15.12
CA GLY A 559 -10.12 22.74 -16.43
C GLY A 559 -11.11 21.94 -17.28
N PHE A 560 -11.89 21.04 -16.69
CA PHE A 560 -12.98 20.29 -17.34
C PHE A 560 -14.27 21.11 -17.46
N VAL A 561 -14.44 22.11 -16.60
CA VAL A 561 -15.62 22.99 -16.57
C VAL A 561 -15.15 24.44 -16.72
N PRO A 562 -15.66 25.20 -17.71
CA PRO A 562 -15.23 26.58 -17.92
C PRO A 562 -15.59 27.46 -16.72
N SER A 563 -14.66 28.33 -16.33
CA SER A 563 -14.93 29.30 -15.28
C SER A 563 -15.89 30.40 -15.78
N LEU A 564 -17.02 30.61 -15.10
CA LEU A 564 -18.00 31.65 -15.45
C LEU A 564 -17.53 33.08 -15.13
N THR A 565 -16.40 33.22 -14.42
CA THR A 565 -15.81 34.52 -14.09
C THR A 565 -14.42 34.59 -14.72
N PRO A 566 -14.13 35.59 -15.57
CA PRO A 566 -12.80 35.71 -16.18
C PRO A 566 -11.74 35.81 -15.09
N SER A 567 -10.86 34.81 -15.02
CA SER A 567 -9.70 34.82 -14.16
C SER A 567 -8.71 35.83 -14.72
N ARG A 568 -8.62 37.02 -14.10
CA ARG A 568 -7.49 37.92 -14.34
C ARG A 568 -6.25 37.26 -13.75
N SER A 569 -5.57 36.43 -14.55
CA SER A 569 -4.21 35.98 -14.28
C SER A 569 -3.28 37.19 -14.44
N THR A 570 -3.27 38.08 -13.46
CA THR A 570 -2.24 39.11 -13.37
C THR A 570 -1.00 38.48 -12.79
N ARG A 571 0.07 38.54 -13.59
CA ARG A 571 1.45 38.06 -13.40
C ARG A 571 2.20 38.77 -12.26
N THR A 572 1.49 39.16 -11.19
CA THR A 572 2.04 39.92 -10.05
C THR A 572 2.33 38.97 -8.92
N THR A 573 3.61 38.63 -8.74
CA THR A 573 4.17 38.13 -7.48
C THR A 573 3.93 39.20 -6.42
N THR A 574 2.93 38.97 -5.57
CA THR A 574 2.72 39.79 -4.39
C THR A 574 3.81 39.47 -3.36
N THR A 575 4.56 40.49 -2.93
CA THR A 575 5.61 40.42 -1.89
C THR A 575 5.06 40.29 -0.46
N TRP A 576 3.75 40.05 -0.30
CA TRP A 576 3.11 39.95 1.00
C TRP A 576 3.54 38.66 1.72
N VAL A 577 4.39 38.81 2.74
CA VAL A 577 4.81 37.71 3.63
C VAL A 577 3.73 37.50 4.70
N ARG A 578 3.20 36.27 4.83
CA ARG A 578 2.32 35.95 5.96
C ARG A 578 3.14 35.93 7.26
N HIS A 579 2.59 36.55 8.30
CA HIS A 579 3.22 36.65 9.62
C HIS A 579 2.71 35.56 10.57
N ASP A 580 2.23 34.43 10.05
CA ASP A 580 1.81 33.32 10.90
C ASP A 580 3.03 32.57 11.47
N PRO A 581 2.96 32.07 12.72
CA PRO A 581 4.10 31.40 13.38
C PRO A 581 4.63 30.18 12.60
N GLY A 582 3.76 29.44 11.90
CA GLY A 582 4.14 28.27 11.11
C GLY A 582 4.96 28.63 9.88
N ALA A 583 4.59 29.69 9.16
CA ALA A 583 5.35 30.22 8.04
C ALA A 583 6.74 30.72 8.46
N GLN A 584 6.83 31.42 9.60
CA GLN A 584 8.13 31.87 10.13
C GLN A 584 9.06 30.70 10.45
N ALA A 585 8.54 29.65 11.10
CA ALA A 585 9.29 28.44 11.38
C ALA A 585 9.71 27.72 10.09
N ALA A 586 8.84 27.66 9.08
CA ALA A 586 9.16 27.04 7.79
C ALA A 586 10.27 27.79 7.04
N TYR A 587 10.23 29.12 7.05
CA TYR A 587 11.29 29.94 6.45
C TYR A 587 12.63 29.76 7.17
N ALA A 588 12.63 29.63 8.49
CA ALA A 588 13.84 29.37 9.28
C ALA A 588 14.44 27.99 8.96
N ASN A 589 13.61 26.95 8.81
CA ASN A 589 14.05 25.59 8.51
C ASN A 589 14.55 25.40 7.06
N THR A 590 14.20 26.33 6.16
CA THR A 590 14.48 26.19 4.72
C THR A 590 15.96 26.00 4.43
N GLU A 591 16.84 26.76 5.10
CA GLU A 591 18.28 26.66 4.88
C GLU A 591 18.85 25.37 5.46
N THR A 592 18.38 24.94 6.64
CA THR A 592 18.74 23.65 7.26
C THR A 592 18.43 22.49 6.32
N PHE A 593 17.22 22.45 5.74
CA PHE A 593 16.83 21.39 4.82
C PHE A 593 17.72 21.35 3.55
N ARG A 594 18.14 22.51 3.03
CA ARG A 594 19.10 22.57 1.91
C ARG A 594 20.50 22.09 2.28
N GLN A 595 20.97 22.42 3.48
CA GLN A 595 22.28 21.99 3.98
C GLN A 595 22.31 20.47 4.20
N GLU A 596 21.25 19.89 4.76
CA GLU A 596 21.12 18.43 4.91
C GLU A 596 21.13 17.70 3.56
N LEU A 597 20.56 18.30 2.50
CA LEU A 597 20.59 17.76 1.15
C LEU A 597 22.00 17.79 0.52
N SER A 598 22.85 18.71 0.96
CA SER A 598 24.20 18.96 0.41
C SER A 598 25.30 18.20 1.15
N ALA A 599 25.03 17.70 2.37
CA ALA A 599 25.99 16.92 3.13
C ALA A 599 26.10 15.49 2.56
N PRO A 600 27.31 14.96 2.26
CA PRO A 600 27.50 13.54 2.00
C PRO A 600 27.26 12.76 3.30
N SER A 601 26.01 12.41 3.58
CA SER A 601 25.63 11.82 4.86
C SER A 601 25.86 10.31 4.89
N ILE A 602 27.07 9.88 5.22
CA ILE A 602 27.29 8.58 5.90
C ILE A 602 28.32 8.76 7.03
N SER A 603 28.09 9.67 7.97
CA SER A 603 28.77 9.55 9.27
C SER A 603 27.95 8.60 10.14
N ARG A 604 28.22 7.30 10.04
CA ARG A 604 27.66 6.30 10.95
C ARG A 604 28.11 6.65 12.36
N ARG A 605 27.18 6.84 13.30
CA ARG A 605 27.52 6.98 14.73
C ARG A 605 28.16 5.66 15.18
N VAL A 606 29.47 5.68 15.40
CA VAL A 606 30.23 4.50 15.84
C VAL A 606 30.11 4.39 17.37
N PRO A 607 29.74 3.22 17.92
CA PRO A 607 29.76 3.00 19.37
C PRO A 607 31.17 3.20 19.96
N GLU A 608 31.25 3.71 21.19
CA GLU A 608 32.53 4.05 21.85
C GLU A 608 33.55 2.90 21.83
N GLN A 609 33.12 1.68 22.15
CA GLN A 609 33.99 0.50 22.12
C GLN A 609 34.57 0.20 20.74
N VAL A 610 33.80 0.43 19.68
CA VAL A 610 34.29 0.25 18.30
C VAL A 610 35.34 1.32 17.99
N GLY A 611 35.12 2.57 18.44
CA GLY A 611 36.11 3.65 18.31
C GLY A 611 37.43 3.33 19.01
N VAL A 612 37.39 2.80 20.23
CA VAL A 612 38.61 2.39 20.97
C VAL A 612 39.39 1.29 20.24
N ARG A 613 38.69 0.30 19.68
CA ARG A 613 39.31 -0.81 18.96
C ARG A 613 39.85 -0.41 17.59
N MET A 614 39.19 0.52 16.90
CA MET A 614 39.74 1.16 15.69
C MET A 614 41.05 1.89 16.00
N ALA A 615 41.09 2.67 17.08
CA ALA A 615 42.32 3.34 17.53
C ALA A 615 43.43 2.34 17.93
N ALA A 616 43.07 1.15 18.44
CA ALA A 616 44.03 0.08 18.71
C ALA A 616 44.63 -0.50 17.42
N ALA A 617 43.81 -0.74 16.39
CA ALA A 617 44.29 -1.18 15.08
C ALA A 617 45.23 -0.14 14.45
N GLU A 618 44.92 1.15 14.57
CA GLU A 618 45.80 2.23 14.10
C GLU A 618 47.16 2.23 14.82
N ARG A 619 47.20 2.00 16.14
CA ARG A 619 48.45 1.87 16.90
C ARG A 619 49.28 0.65 16.49
N MET A 620 48.65 -0.45 16.09
CA MET A 620 49.36 -1.61 15.54
C MET A 620 50.04 -1.25 14.23
N GLN A 621 49.31 -0.60 13.31
CA GLN A 621 49.84 -0.15 12.02
C GLN A 621 51.00 0.82 12.18
N GLN A 622 50.91 1.77 13.11
CA GLN A 622 51.99 2.72 13.42
C GLN A 622 53.27 2.03 13.93
N ARG A 623 53.16 0.84 14.54
CA ARG A 623 54.30 0.01 14.97
C ARG A 623 54.76 -0.97 13.90
N GLY A 624 54.21 -0.92 12.68
CA GLY A 624 54.52 -1.84 11.59
C GLY A 624 53.90 -3.23 11.73
N VAL A 625 52.93 -3.41 12.64
CA VAL A 625 52.15 -4.64 12.77
C VAL A 625 50.86 -4.49 11.98
N ASP A 626 50.65 -5.32 10.97
CA ASP A 626 49.38 -5.36 10.24
C ASP A 626 48.29 -6.01 11.13
N PRO A 627 47.20 -5.30 11.48
CA PRO A 627 46.09 -5.87 12.25
C PRO A 627 45.25 -6.90 11.47
N TRP A 628 45.44 -7.01 10.15
CA TRP A 628 44.76 -7.98 9.26
C TRP A 628 45.75 -8.57 8.23
N PRO A 629 46.77 -9.33 8.66
CA PRO A 629 47.83 -9.81 7.80
C PRO A 629 47.37 -10.86 6.78
N GLY A 630 48.26 -11.19 5.84
CA GLY A 630 48.06 -12.28 4.88
C GLY A 630 47.99 -13.66 5.54
N ALA A 631 47.28 -14.60 4.88
CA ALA A 631 46.99 -15.92 5.42
C ALA A 631 48.24 -16.79 5.66
N VAL A 632 48.25 -17.50 6.79
CA VAL A 632 49.22 -18.56 7.10
C VAL A 632 48.47 -19.78 7.62
N VAL A 633 48.81 -20.95 7.10
CA VAL A 633 48.13 -22.20 7.44
C VAL A 633 48.65 -22.74 8.78
N PRO A 634 47.80 -22.92 9.80
CA PRO A 634 48.17 -23.61 11.04
C PRO A 634 48.42 -25.10 10.79
N THR A 635 49.20 -25.75 11.66
CA THR A 635 49.51 -27.19 11.52
C THR A 635 48.44 -28.10 12.11
N ALA A 636 47.58 -27.57 12.99
CA ALA A 636 46.52 -28.31 13.66
C ALA A 636 45.31 -27.40 13.94
N ARG A 637 44.15 -28.02 14.15
CA ARG A 637 42.93 -27.38 14.68
C ARG A 637 43.04 -27.24 16.19
N CYS A 638 42.27 -26.33 16.77
CA CYS A 638 42.25 -26.11 18.22
C CYS A 638 41.82 -27.38 18.98
N ALA A 639 40.79 -28.08 18.51
CA ALA A 639 40.32 -29.32 19.14
C ALA A 639 41.38 -30.46 19.15
N GLU A 640 42.25 -30.51 18.15
CA GLU A 640 43.25 -31.59 17.98
C GLU A 640 44.39 -31.51 19.01
N ILE A 641 44.58 -30.36 19.66
CA ILE A 641 45.61 -30.19 20.71
C ILE A 641 45.45 -31.20 21.85
N ALA A 642 44.21 -31.61 22.15
CA ALA A 642 43.95 -32.62 23.17
C ALA A 642 44.56 -33.99 22.82
N ASP A 643 44.63 -34.32 21.53
CA ASP A 643 45.01 -35.64 21.04
C ASP A 643 46.47 -35.71 20.54
N LEU A 644 47.11 -34.57 20.29
CA LEU A 644 48.50 -34.53 19.82
C LEU A 644 49.49 -35.05 20.87
N PRO A 645 50.59 -35.72 20.48
CA PRO A 645 51.61 -36.20 21.42
C PRO A 645 52.26 -35.07 22.22
N ASP A 646 52.63 -35.37 23.46
CA ASP A 646 53.31 -34.41 24.33
C ASP A 646 54.67 -33.99 23.73
N ASN A 647 55.05 -32.72 23.92
CA ASN A 647 56.25 -32.08 23.35
C ASN A 647 56.29 -32.02 21.82
N SER A 648 55.20 -32.34 21.11
CA SER A 648 55.13 -32.13 19.67
C SER A 648 54.98 -30.63 19.34
N PRO A 649 55.62 -30.14 18.27
CA PRO A 649 55.41 -28.77 17.81
C PRO A 649 54.04 -28.64 17.16
N ALA A 650 53.32 -27.57 17.48
CA ALA A 650 52.02 -27.26 16.89
C ALA A 650 51.85 -25.77 16.66
N SER A 651 51.13 -25.43 15.60
CA SER A 651 50.63 -24.09 15.33
C SER A 651 49.12 -24.15 15.17
N ILE A 652 48.41 -23.32 15.94
CA ILE A 652 46.95 -23.23 15.90
C ILE A 652 46.53 -21.78 15.70
N ALA A 653 45.36 -21.56 15.09
CA ALA A 653 44.73 -20.26 15.00
C ALA A 653 43.29 -20.35 15.48
N GLY A 654 42.83 -19.33 16.21
CA GLY A 654 41.49 -19.32 16.77
C GLY A 654 41.12 -17.95 17.35
N ARG A 655 39.84 -17.79 17.67
CA ARG A 655 39.31 -16.56 18.26
C ARG A 655 39.48 -16.58 19.76
N VAL A 656 39.99 -15.49 20.33
CA VAL A 656 40.17 -15.35 21.78
C VAL A 656 38.81 -15.20 22.46
N THR A 657 38.41 -16.22 23.23
CA THR A 657 37.13 -16.25 23.96
C THR A 657 37.29 -16.09 25.47
N ALA A 658 38.51 -16.25 25.99
CA ALA A 658 38.87 -15.88 27.35
C ALA A 658 40.35 -15.48 27.45
N ARG A 659 40.63 -14.54 28.36
CA ARG A 659 42.00 -14.06 28.67
C ARG A 659 42.14 -13.91 30.18
N ARG A 660 43.21 -14.47 30.75
CA ARG A 660 43.55 -14.35 32.18
C ARG A 660 45.03 -14.05 32.33
N CYS A 661 45.38 -12.98 33.06
CA CYS A 661 46.77 -12.53 33.23
C CYS A 661 47.16 -12.57 34.71
N PHE A 662 48.27 -13.25 35.03
CA PHE A 662 48.82 -13.38 36.38
C PHE A 662 50.22 -12.75 36.50
N GLY A 663 50.47 -11.67 35.76
CA GLY A 663 51.72 -10.88 35.78
C GLY A 663 52.91 -11.52 35.03
N GLY A 664 53.24 -12.77 35.36
CA GLY A 664 54.33 -13.55 34.72
C GLY A 664 53.85 -14.55 33.67
N VAL A 665 52.56 -14.90 33.66
CA VAL A 665 51.93 -15.85 32.73
C VAL A 665 50.58 -15.31 32.28
N THR A 666 50.30 -15.41 30.99
CA THR A 666 48.98 -15.15 30.41
C THR A 666 48.39 -16.43 29.84
N PHE A 667 47.13 -16.69 30.18
CA PHE A 667 46.34 -17.77 29.60
C PHE A 667 45.35 -17.18 28.59
N LEU A 668 45.39 -17.68 27.36
CA LEU A 668 44.36 -17.43 26.36
C LEU A 668 43.59 -18.71 26.11
N VAL A 669 42.28 -18.61 26.02
CA VAL A 669 41.46 -19.67 25.44
C VAL A 669 41.08 -19.20 24.05
N VAL A 670 41.49 -19.98 23.06
CA VAL A 670 41.13 -19.74 21.67
C VAL A 670 40.16 -20.80 21.18
N GLU A 671 39.32 -20.41 20.23
CA GLU A 671 38.30 -21.27 19.68
C GLU A 671 38.25 -21.12 18.16
N ASP A 672 38.38 -22.23 17.45
CA ASP A 672 38.07 -22.31 16.02
C ASP A 672 36.68 -22.92 15.81
N PHE A 673 36.32 -23.24 14.57
CA PHE A 673 34.98 -23.78 14.29
C PHE A 673 34.75 -25.19 14.89
N HIS A 674 35.83 -25.92 15.20
CA HIS A 674 35.80 -27.33 15.61
C HIS A 674 35.99 -27.51 17.11
N GLY A 675 36.59 -26.54 17.81
CA GLY A 675 36.65 -26.56 19.26
C GLY A 675 37.61 -25.54 19.85
N GLN A 676 37.90 -25.72 21.14
CA GLN A 676 38.72 -24.81 21.94
C GLN A 676 40.08 -25.40 22.30
N ALA A 677 41.07 -24.54 22.45
CA ALA A 677 42.40 -24.87 22.98
C ALA A 677 42.86 -23.82 24.00
N GLN A 678 43.60 -24.27 25.02
CA GLN A 678 44.29 -23.39 25.94
C GLN A 678 45.70 -23.08 25.44
N MET A 679 46.05 -21.80 25.41
CA MET A 679 47.40 -21.28 25.17
C MET A 679 47.99 -20.74 26.46
N ILE A 680 49.23 -21.10 26.76
CA ILE A 680 50.00 -20.60 27.90
C ILE A 680 51.15 -19.75 27.36
N ILE A 681 51.17 -18.48 27.74
CA ILE A 681 52.20 -17.53 27.34
C ILE A 681 53.01 -17.15 28.59
N GLU A 682 54.27 -17.58 28.64
CA GLU A 682 55.17 -17.24 29.75
C GLU A 682 56.06 -16.04 29.39
N ARG A 683 56.20 -15.09 30.32
CA ARG A 683 57.01 -13.88 30.11
C ARG A 683 58.51 -14.17 29.97
N ARG A 684 58.97 -15.36 30.34
CA ARG A 684 60.35 -15.82 30.17
C ARG A 684 60.76 -15.98 28.70
N GLY A 685 59.81 -15.97 27.75
CA GLY A 685 60.05 -16.07 26.31
C GLY A 685 60.52 -14.79 25.60
N GLY A 686 60.69 -13.66 26.31
CA GLY A 686 61.18 -12.38 25.76
C GLY A 686 60.17 -11.23 25.83
N GLN A 687 60.65 -9.99 25.59
CA GLN A 687 59.84 -8.77 25.61
C GLN A 687 58.77 -8.76 24.49
N ASP A 688 59.10 -9.32 23.33
CA ASP A 688 58.23 -9.36 22.14
C ASP A 688 56.92 -10.13 22.36
N LEU A 689 56.92 -11.24 23.12
CA LEU A 689 55.67 -11.95 23.44
C LEU A 689 54.78 -11.15 24.40
N ALA A 690 55.39 -10.48 25.37
CA ALA A 690 54.64 -9.68 26.34
C ALA A 690 53.92 -8.52 25.64
N ASP A 691 54.60 -7.86 24.70
CA ASP A 691 54.04 -6.77 23.90
C ASP A 691 52.96 -7.28 22.93
N ALA A 692 53.17 -8.43 22.28
CA ALA A 692 52.16 -9.06 21.43
C ALA A 692 50.87 -9.42 22.20
N THR A 693 50.99 -9.79 23.48
CA THR A 693 49.82 -10.15 24.31
C THR A 693 49.07 -8.91 24.83
N ALA A 694 49.71 -7.74 24.89
CA ALA A 694 49.08 -6.49 25.34
C ALA A 694 48.03 -5.98 24.34
N ASP A 695 48.27 -6.27 23.07
CA ASP A 695 47.49 -5.83 21.91
C ASP A 695 46.29 -6.73 21.58
N VAL A 696 46.19 -7.89 22.24
CA VAL A 696 45.14 -8.89 22.03
C VAL A 696 43.95 -8.64 22.95
N ASP A 697 42.78 -8.43 22.34
CA ASP A 697 41.50 -8.29 23.00
C ASP A 697 40.65 -9.56 22.86
N LEU A 698 39.61 -9.68 23.69
CA LEU A 698 38.53 -10.64 23.44
C LEU A 698 37.94 -10.39 22.05
N ALA A 699 37.56 -11.48 21.37
CA ALA A 699 37.09 -11.52 19.98
C ALA A 699 38.17 -11.47 18.91
N ASP A 700 39.43 -11.16 19.21
CA ASP A 700 40.48 -11.13 18.19
C ASP A 700 40.80 -12.54 17.68
N LEU A 701 41.15 -12.66 16.40
CA LEU A 701 41.71 -13.90 15.84
C LEU A 701 43.22 -13.84 16.00
N VAL A 702 43.79 -14.88 16.58
CA VAL A 702 45.23 -15.00 16.83
C VAL A 702 45.75 -16.33 16.34
N ARG A 703 47.01 -16.36 15.91
CA ARG A 703 47.78 -17.56 15.61
C ARG A 703 48.91 -17.69 16.61
N ALA A 704 49.10 -18.87 17.17
CA ALA A 704 50.23 -19.17 18.01
C ALA A 704 50.97 -20.42 17.54
N THR A 705 52.30 -20.40 17.67
CA THR A 705 53.18 -21.54 17.42
C THR A 705 53.93 -21.86 18.71
N GLY A 706 54.07 -23.15 19.01
CA GLY A 706 54.74 -23.60 20.23
C GLY A 706 54.72 -25.12 20.38
N THR A 707 54.83 -25.60 21.62
CA THR A 707 54.89 -27.03 21.94
C THR A 707 53.69 -27.49 22.77
N VAL A 708 53.20 -28.70 22.50
CA VAL A 708 52.11 -29.32 23.27
C VAL A 708 52.63 -29.72 24.65
N GLY A 709 51.95 -29.28 25.71
CA GLY A 709 52.29 -29.58 27.09
C GLY A 709 51.09 -29.47 28.01
N PHE A 710 51.32 -29.25 29.30
CA PHE A 710 50.26 -29.17 30.31
C PHE A 710 50.40 -27.92 31.18
N SER A 711 49.25 -27.36 31.56
CA SER A 711 49.16 -26.43 32.69
C SER A 711 49.45 -27.15 34.02
N ARG A 712 49.76 -26.39 35.07
CA ARG A 712 49.97 -26.95 36.43
C ARG A 712 48.77 -27.72 37.00
N THR A 713 47.56 -27.45 36.48
CA THR A 713 46.33 -28.14 36.87
C THR A 713 46.03 -29.36 36.01
N GLY A 714 46.95 -29.76 35.12
CA GLY A 714 46.82 -30.95 34.27
C GLY A 714 46.01 -30.74 32.98
N HIS A 715 45.59 -29.51 32.64
CA HIS A 715 44.95 -29.27 31.34
C HIS A 715 45.99 -29.21 30.23
N LYS A 716 45.78 -29.99 29.17
CA LYS A 716 46.63 -29.98 27.97
C LYS A 716 46.52 -28.63 27.26
N SER A 717 47.66 -28.09 26.83
CA SER A 717 47.77 -26.71 26.36
C SER A 717 48.90 -26.55 25.35
N LEU A 718 48.83 -25.50 24.54
CA LEU A 718 49.95 -25.04 23.72
C LEU A 718 50.81 -24.07 24.53
N LEU A 719 52.07 -24.44 24.79
CA LEU A 719 53.08 -23.56 25.37
C LEU A 719 53.62 -22.66 24.26
N VAL A 720 53.22 -21.38 24.27
CA VAL A 720 53.40 -20.47 23.14
C VAL A 720 54.83 -19.93 23.08
N GLU A 721 55.47 -20.11 21.93
CA GLU A 721 56.78 -19.55 21.59
C GLU A 721 56.66 -18.34 20.68
N LYS A 722 55.60 -18.24 19.87
CA LYS A 722 55.31 -17.11 18.99
C LYS A 722 53.81 -16.85 18.92
N LEU A 723 53.41 -15.59 19.05
CA LEU A 723 52.02 -15.13 18.94
C LEU A 723 51.92 -14.07 17.84
N ALA A 724 50.90 -14.17 16.99
CA ALA A 724 50.60 -13.19 15.97
C ALA A 724 49.08 -12.93 15.91
N ILE A 725 48.70 -11.70 15.58
CA ILE A 725 47.30 -11.37 15.27
C ILE A 725 46.98 -11.82 13.83
N GLU A 726 45.80 -12.38 13.62
CA GLU A 726 45.27 -12.78 12.30
C GLU A 726 44.14 -11.83 11.87
N ALA A 727 43.34 -11.36 12.83
CA ALA A 727 42.38 -10.30 12.59
C ALA A 727 42.01 -9.58 13.88
N LYS A 728 42.18 -8.25 13.90
CA LYS A 728 41.65 -7.39 14.96
C LYS A 728 40.13 -7.31 14.84
N SER A 729 39.41 -7.66 15.91
CA SER A 729 37.96 -7.53 15.96
C SER A 729 37.56 -6.13 16.41
N LEU A 730 36.82 -5.39 15.59
CA LEU A 730 36.36 -4.03 15.93
C LEU A 730 35.13 -4.03 16.85
N HIS A 731 34.41 -5.15 16.92
CA HIS A 731 33.28 -5.33 17.83
C HIS A 731 33.65 -6.29 18.97
N PRO A 732 33.18 -6.05 20.20
CA PRO A 732 33.28 -7.04 21.26
C PRO A 732 32.34 -8.22 20.98
N LEU A 733 32.65 -9.38 21.57
CA LEU A 733 31.67 -10.45 21.66
C LEU A 733 30.52 -10.04 22.61
N PRO A 734 29.29 -10.54 22.39
CA PRO A 734 28.22 -10.45 23.37
C PRO A 734 28.68 -11.00 24.74
N ASP A 735 28.12 -10.45 25.82
CA ASP A 735 28.43 -10.92 27.18
C ASP A 735 28.08 -12.41 27.34
N LYS A 736 29.03 -13.21 27.86
CA LYS A 736 28.85 -14.65 28.10
C LYS A 736 27.72 -14.96 29.08
N PHE A 737 27.42 -14.05 30.03
CA PHE A 737 26.38 -14.28 31.04
C PHE A 737 24.96 -14.00 30.54
N HIS A 738 24.79 -12.98 29.69
CA HIS A 738 23.49 -12.59 29.16
C HIS A 738 23.20 -13.20 27.78
N GLY A 739 24.24 -13.63 27.04
CA GLY A 739 24.15 -14.25 25.73
C GLY A 739 23.41 -13.41 24.68
N LEU A 740 23.26 -13.94 23.47
CA LEU A 740 22.17 -13.52 22.59
C LEU A 740 20.93 -14.24 23.09
N THR A 741 20.15 -13.67 24.01
CA THR A 741 18.91 -14.33 24.50
C THR A 741 17.75 -14.21 23.52
N ASP A 742 17.71 -13.13 22.74
CA ASP A 742 16.68 -12.87 21.75
C ASP A 742 16.78 -13.84 20.55
N PRO A 743 15.80 -14.74 20.33
CA PRO A 743 15.80 -15.69 19.23
C PRO A 743 15.87 -15.02 17.85
N GLU A 744 15.21 -13.87 17.65
CA GLU A 744 15.29 -13.16 16.36
C GLU A 744 16.69 -12.63 16.09
N ARG A 745 17.36 -12.16 17.15
CA ARG A 745 18.74 -11.66 17.03
C ARG A 745 19.73 -12.79 16.77
N ARG A 746 19.53 -13.99 17.36
CA ARG A 746 20.34 -15.18 17.03
C ARG A 746 20.29 -15.54 15.55
N ILE A 747 19.09 -15.48 14.97
CA ILE A 747 18.87 -15.77 13.54
C ILE A 747 19.48 -14.67 12.67
N ARG A 748 19.36 -13.40 13.05
CA ARG A 748 19.85 -12.25 12.28
C ARG A 748 21.37 -12.10 12.35
N ASP A 749 21.93 -12.14 13.55
CA ASP A 749 23.36 -12.02 13.82
C ASP A 749 24.00 -13.41 13.89
N ARG A 750 23.65 -14.29 12.93
CA ARG A 750 24.00 -15.71 12.97
C ARG A 750 25.51 -15.98 13.00
N HIS A 751 26.32 -15.08 12.44
CA HIS A 751 27.77 -15.12 12.54
C HIS A 751 28.27 -14.94 14.00
N LEU A 752 27.60 -14.11 14.81
CA LEU A 752 27.90 -13.97 16.24
C LEU A 752 27.44 -15.21 17.00
N GLU A 753 26.24 -15.71 16.70
CA GLU A 753 25.71 -16.93 17.32
C GLU A 753 26.64 -18.13 17.13
N LEU A 754 27.08 -18.39 15.88
CA LEU A 754 28.05 -19.45 15.57
C LEU A 754 29.41 -19.23 16.26
N THR A 755 29.75 -17.98 16.58
CA THR A 755 31.00 -17.66 17.28
C THR A 755 30.92 -18.01 18.77
N VAL A 756 29.78 -17.77 19.43
CA VAL A 756 29.66 -17.90 20.90
C VAL A 756 28.96 -19.18 21.35
N ASN A 757 28.18 -19.83 20.48
CA ASN A 757 27.38 -21.01 20.82
C ASN A 757 27.92 -22.28 20.12
N PRO A 758 28.55 -23.21 20.86
CA PRO A 758 29.00 -24.49 20.32
C PRO A 758 27.88 -25.37 19.75
N GLU A 759 26.69 -25.37 20.38
CA GLU A 759 25.54 -26.17 19.90
C GLU A 759 25.10 -25.73 18.50
N ALA A 760 25.09 -24.42 18.24
CA ALA A 760 24.77 -23.87 16.92
C ALA A 760 25.78 -24.33 15.84
N ARG A 761 27.07 -24.48 16.18
CA ARG A 761 28.07 -25.02 15.25
C ARG A 761 27.87 -26.51 15.02
N SER A 762 27.62 -27.27 16.08
CA SER A 762 27.33 -28.70 16.01
C SER A 762 26.11 -28.98 15.12
N ALA A 763 25.06 -28.17 15.18
CA ALA A 763 23.89 -28.28 14.31
C ALA A 763 24.25 -28.11 12.80
N VAL A 764 25.10 -27.13 12.47
CA VAL A 764 25.55 -26.90 11.09
C VAL A 764 26.46 -28.05 10.60
N LEU A 765 27.34 -28.56 11.47
CA LEU A 765 28.19 -29.72 11.16
C LEU A 765 27.36 -30.99 10.97
N ALA A 766 26.38 -31.24 11.83
CA ALA A 766 25.45 -32.36 11.72
C ALA A 766 24.67 -32.31 10.40
N ARG A 767 24.19 -31.12 9.98
CA ARG A 767 23.58 -30.95 8.66
C ARG A 767 24.52 -31.38 7.53
N ALA A 768 25.79 -30.96 7.58
CA ALA A 768 26.78 -31.33 6.56
C ALA A 768 27.03 -32.85 6.52
N GLN A 769 27.08 -33.50 7.68
CA GLN A 769 27.20 -34.96 7.80
C GLN A 769 25.98 -35.69 7.25
N VAL A 770 24.76 -35.24 7.56
CA VAL A 770 23.51 -35.80 7.01
C VAL A 770 23.50 -35.72 5.49
N LEU A 771 23.78 -34.55 4.91
CA LEU A 771 23.81 -34.37 3.46
C LEU A 771 24.85 -35.30 2.78
N ARG A 772 26.00 -35.52 3.42
CA ARG A 772 27.01 -36.46 2.93
C ARG A 772 26.51 -37.90 3.00
N ALA A 773 25.96 -38.33 4.14
CA ALA A 773 25.45 -39.68 4.33
C ALA A 773 24.35 -40.04 3.33
N LEU A 774 23.45 -39.10 3.02
CA LEU A 774 22.41 -39.30 2.00
C LEU A 774 23.02 -39.57 0.61
N ARG A 775 24.02 -38.77 0.21
CA ARG A 775 24.73 -38.98 -1.06
C ARG A 775 25.47 -40.32 -1.09
N ASP A 776 26.17 -40.66 -0.01
CA ASP A 776 26.95 -41.89 0.08
C ASP A 776 26.05 -43.12 -0.16
N VAL A 777 24.88 -43.19 0.51
CA VAL A 777 23.90 -44.29 0.32
C VAL A 777 23.36 -44.35 -1.11
N LEU A 778 23.04 -43.21 -1.72
CA LEU A 778 22.51 -43.17 -3.09
C LEU A 778 23.57 -43.58 -4.12
N HIS A 779 24.83 -43.19 -3.92
CA HIS A 779 25.93 -43.61 -4.77
C HIS A 779 26.25 -45.10 -4.62
N GLU A 780 26.17 -45.66 -3.40
CA GLU A 780 26.25 -47.10 -3.18
C GLU A 780 25.18 -47.87 -3.98
N ASP A 781 23.97 -47.29 -4.10
CA ASP A 781 22.87 -47.84 -4.89
C ASP A 781 22.89 -47.44 -6.38
N ALA A 782 24.02 -46.89 -6.86
CA ALA A 782 24.25 -46.48 -8.24
C ALA A 782 23.28 -45.42 -8.79
N PHE A 783 22.76 -44.55 -7.93
CA PHE A 783 22.03 -43.36 -8.38
C PHE A 783 22.99 -42.28 -8.92
N MET A 784 22.60 -41.66 -10.02
CA MET A 784 23.30 -40.53 -10.63
C MET A 784 22.74 -39.20 -10.09
N GLU A 785 23.58 -38.37 -9.48
CA GLU A 785 23.19 -37.01 -9.07
C GLU A 785 23.02 -36.14 -10.34
N VAL A 786 21.91 -35.41 -10.43
CA VAL A 786 21.59 -34.51 -11.55
C VAL A 786 21.15 -33.14 -11.03
N GLU A 787 21.27 -32.11 -11.88
CA GLU A 787 20.80 -30.77 -11.59
C GLU A 787 19.71 -30.37 -12.59
N THR A 788 18.54 -29.98 -12.09
CA THR A 788 17.43 -29.51 -12.93
C THR A 788 17.21 -27.99 -12.80
N PRO A 789 16.50 -27.35 -13.75
CA PRO A 789 16.31 -25.90 -13.71
C PRO A 789 15.60 -25.41 -12.44
N VAL A 790 16.26 -24.49 -11.71
CA VAL A 790 15.66 -23.74 -10.60
C VAL A 790 14.68 -22.67 -11.11
N LEU A 791 15.00 -22.03 -12.23
CA LEU A 791 14.13 -21.07 -12.90
C LEU A 791 13.31 -21.79 -13.97
N GLN A 792 12.00 -21.83 -13.79
CA GLN A 792 11.07 -22.57 -14.63
C GLN A 792 10.06 -21.62 -15.28
N ARG A 793 9.58 -21.96 -16.49
CA ARG A 793 8.56 -21.15 -17.19
C ARG A 793 7.14 -21.40 -16.66
N ILE A 794 6.93 -22.59 -16.13
CA ILE A 794 5.69 -23.12 -15.57
C ILE A 794 6.12 -23.76 -14.24
N HIS A 795 5.30 -23.63 -13.20
CA HIS A 795 5.55 -24.27 -11.91
C HIS A 795 4.69 -25.54 -11.79
N GLY A 796 5.25 -26.59 -11.18
CA GLY A 796 4.57 -27.87 -10.99
C GLY A 796 5.43 -28.84 -10.18
N GLY A 797 4.89 -30.04 -9.93
CA GLY A 797 5.55 -31.07 -9.10
C GLY A 797 5.25 -30.95 -7.60
N ALA A 798 4.51 -29.93 -7.16
CA ALA A 798 3.98 -29.83 -5.81
C ALA A 798 2.76 -28.89 -5.79
N ASN A 799 1.89 -29.03 -4.80
CA ASN A 799 0.83 -28.06 -4.53
C ASN A 799 1.42 -27.00 -3.60
N ALA A 800 1.93 -25.92 -4.18
CA ALA A 800 2.61 -24.86 -3.43
C ALA A 800 2.63 -23.57 -4.24
N ARG A 801 2.54 -22.44 -3.53
CA ARG A 801 2.58 -21.13 -4.18
C ARG A 801 4.01 -20.79 -4.64
N PRO A 802 4.27 -20.49 -5.92
CA PRO A 802 5.62 -20.19 -6.40
C PRO A 802 6.05 -18.75 -6.09
N PHE A 803 7.36 -18.51 -6.09
CA PHE A 803 7.94 -17.17 -6.25
C PHE A 803 8.01 -16.80 -7.73
N ILE A 804 7.66 -15.56 -8.06
CA ILE A 804 7.66 -15.03 -9.44
C ILE A 804 8.80 -14.04 -9.60
N THR A 805 9.58 -14.20 -10.66
CA THR A 805 10.65 -13.28 -11.08
C THR A 805 10.56 -13.00 -12.59
N ARG A 806 11.41 -12.12 -13.12
CA ARG A 806 11.44 -11.74 -14.54
C ARG A 806 12.86 -11.89 -15.09
N ILE A 807 12.99 -12.56 -16.23
CA ILE A 807 14.26 -12.59 -16.98
C ILE A 807 14.29 -11.44 -17.98
N ASN A 808 15.29 -10.56 -17.83
CA ASN A 808 15.41 -9.37 -18.68
C ASN A 808 15.79 -9.68 -20.14
N ALA A 809 16.52 -10.78 -20.38
CA ALA A 809 16.99 -11.13 -21.72
C ALA A 809 15.85 -11.54 -22.69
N TYR A 810 14.82 -12.21 -22.15
CA TYR A 810 13.67 -12.71 -22.93
C TYR A 810 12.36 -11.99 -22.60
N SER A 811 12.41 -11.07 -21.63
CA SER A 811 11.28 -10.26 -21.19
C SER A 811 10.04 -11.09 -20.87
N MET A 812 10.26 -12.14 -20.09
CA MET A 812 9.22 -13.07 -19.65
C MET A 812 9.31 -13.33 -18.14
N ASN A 813 8.20 -13.72 -17.54
CA ASN A 813 8.18 -14.17 -16.16
C ASN A 813 8.77 -15.57 -16.07
N LEU A 814 9.44 -15.83 -14.95
CA LEU A 814 9.91 -17.14 -14.53
C LEU A 814 9.46 -17.38 -13.10
N TYR A 815 9.33 -18.65 -12.75
CA TYR A 815 9.02 -19.12 -11.42
C TYR A 815 10.25 -19.78 -10.82
N LEU A 816 10.49 -19.58 -9.52
CA LEU A 816 11.40 -20.46 -8.80
C LEU A 816 10.70 -21.80 -8.57
N ARG A 817 11.42 -22.91 -8.78
CA ARG A 817 10.87 -24.26 -8.67
C ARG A 817 10.31 -24.54 -7.27
N ILE A 818 9.14 -25.16 -7.23
CA ILE A 818 8.51 -25.68 -6.01
C ILE A 818 8.89 -27.16 -5.75
N ALA A 819 9.26 -27.88 -6.82
CA ALA A 819 9.80 -29.24 -6.83
C ALA A 819 10.61 -29.46 -8.15
N PRO A 820 11.67 -30.29 -8.15
CA PRO A 820 12.33 -30.75 -9.38
C PRO A 820 11.61 -31.90 -10.12
N GLU A 821 10.62 -32.56 -9.50
CA GLU A 821 9.89 -33.74 -9.98
C GLU A 821 9.66 -33.81 -11.50
N LEU A 822 9.01 -32.81 -12.10
CA LEU A 822 8.63 -32.87 -13.52
C LEU A 822 9.84 -32.95 -14.45
N TYR A 823 10.97 -32.32 -14.08
CA TYR A 823 12.21 -32.40 -14.86
C TYR A 823 12.95 -33.72 -14.64
N LEU A 824 12.91 -34.27 -13.43
CA LEU A 824 13.47 -35.59 -13.15
C LEU A 824 12.71 -36.67 -13.93
N LYS A 825 11.39 -36.61 -13.98
CA LYS A 825 10.57 -37.49 -14.83
C LYS A 825 10.89 -37.38 -16.32
N ARG A 826 11.20 -36.18 -16.82
CA ARG A 826 11.67 -36.00 -18.21
C ARG A 826 13.00 -36.72 -18.46
N LEU A 827 13.91 -36.73 -17.49
CA LEU A 827 15.15 -37.52 -17.59
C LEU A 827 14.86 -39.02 -17.61
N MET A 828 13.87 -39.49 -16.83
CA MET A 828 13.40 -40.88 -16.90
C MET A 828 12.84 -41.23 -18.29
N CYS A 829 12.07 -40.33 -18.91
CA CYS A 829 11.63 -40.49 -20.31
C CYS A 829 12.81 -40.51 -21.29
N GLY A 830 13.90 -39.82 -20.97
CA GLY A 830 15.17 -39.84 -21.71
C GLY A 830 15.98 -41.13 -21.55
N GLY A 831 15.54 -42.08 -20.73
CA GLY A 831 16.20 -43.36 -20.50
C GLY A 831 17.12 -43.40 -19.28
N ALA A 832 17.04 -42.43 -18.37
CA ALA A 832 17.75 -42.52 -17.10
C ALA A 832 17.16 -43.64 -16.23
N GLU A 833 18.02 -44.42 -15.56
CA GLU A 833 17.58 -45.57 -14.74
C GLU A 833 17.45 -45.23 -13.26
N ARG A 834 18.46 -44.59 -12.66
CA ARG A 834 18.48 -44.20 -11.25
C ARG A 834 19.06 -42.80 -11.12
N ILE A 835 18.24 -41.84 -10.75
CA ILE A 835 18.66 -40.43 -10.64
C ILE A 835 18.22 -39.84 -9.32
N PHE A 836 18.96 -38.86 -8.82
CA PHE A 836 18.52 -38.05 -7.71
C PHE A 836 18.98 -36.61 -7.85
N GLU A 837 18.27 -35.71 -7.20
CA GLU A 837 18.70 -34.33 -7.01
C GLU A 837 18.58 -33.96 -5.52
N LEU A 838 19.68 -33.46 -4.96
CA LEU A 838 19.71 -32.87 -3.62
C LEU A 838 19.82 -31.35 -3.76
N GLY A 839 18.66 -30.68 -3.82
CA GLY A 839 18.57 -29.30 -4.29
C GLY A 839 17.67 -28.40 -3.45
N ARG A 840 17.74 -27.09 -3.75
CA ARG A 840 16.85 -26.08 -3.13
C ARG A 840 15.51 -26.01 -3.86
N VAL A 841 14.42 -25.91 -3.12
CA VAL A 841 13.08 -25.53 -3.61
C VAL A 841 12.59 -24.29 -2.89
N PHE A 842 11.64 -23.58 -3.50
CA PHE A 842 11.18 -22.28 -3.05
C PHE A 842 9.66 -22.23 -2.99
N ARG A 843 9.08 -22.05 -1.80
CA ARG A 843 7.64 -21.97 -1.58
C ARG A 843 7.27 -20.66 -0.91
N ASN A 844 6.37 -19.90 -1.52
CA ASN A 844 5.97 -18.56 -1.10
C ASN A 844 4.83 -18.62 -0.07
N GLU A 845 5.15 -19.21 1.08
CA GLU A 845 4.23 -19.59 2.16
C GLU A 845 4.65 -18.95 3.49
N GLY A 846 4.01 -19.36 4.60
CA GLY A 846 4.34 -18.90 5.95
C GLY A 846 5.75 -19.31 6.41
N VAL A 847 6.27 -18.61 7.43
CA VAL A 847 7.57 -18.92 8.06
C VAL A 847 7.36 -19.21 9.54
N ASP A 848 7.70 -20.42 9.99
CA ASP A 848 7.53 -20.88 11.38
C ASP A 848 8.74 -21.74 11.83
N ALA A 849 8.55 -22.66 12.77
CA ALA A 849 9.60 -23.54 13.31
C ALA A 849 9.94 -24.75 12.41
N THR A 850 9.07 -25.09 11.46
CA THR A 850 9.19 -26.22 10.52
C THR A 850 9.18 -25.76 9.05
N HIS A 851 8.74 -24.53 8.76
CA HIS A 851 8.63 -23.94 7.42
C HIS A 851 9.59 -22.77 7.23
N ASN A 852 10.38 -22.85 6.15
CA ASN A 852 11.24 -21.77 5.66
C ASN A 852 10.99 -21.61 4.14
N PRO A 853 10.91 -20.38 3.59
CA PRO A 853 10.54 -20.19 2.17
C PRO A 853 11.49 -20.82 1.16
N GLU A 854 12.74 -21.07 1.57
CA GLU A 854 13.71 -21.83 0.81
C GLU A 854 14.21 -23.03 1.63
N PHE A 855 14.10 -24.24 1.12
CA PHE A 855 14.51 -25.44 1.85
C PHE A 855 15.05 -26.52 0.92
N THR A 856 15.86 -27.40 1.46
CA THR A 856 16.52 -28.49 0.76
C THR A 856 15.62 -29.71 0.74
N VAL A 857 15.44 -30.27 -0.45
CA VAL A 857 14.78 -31.55 -0.68
C VAL A 857 15.77 -32.51 -1.33
N LEU A 858 15.55 -33.79 -1.07
CA LEU A 858 16.14 -34.88 -1.83
C LEU A 858 15.00 -35.51 -2.64
N GLU A 859 15.08 -35.44 -3.95
CA GLU A 859 14.20 -36.22 -4.83
C GLU A 859 14.98 -37.30 -5.55
N ALA A 860 14.48 -38.54 -5.55
CA ALA A 860 15.14 -39.69 -6.17
C ALA A 860 14.14 -40.52 -6.98
N TYR A 861 14.55 -40.97 -8.18
CA TYR A 861 13.72 -41.72 -9.11
C TYR A 861 14.45 -42.97 -9.57
N GLN A 862 13.76 -44.11 -9.53
CA GLN A 862 14.28 -45.42 -9.92
C GLN A 862 13.34 -46.10 -10.91
N ALA A 863 13.83 -46.30 -12.14
CA ALA A 863 13.18 -47.12 -13.15
C ALA A 863 13.03 -48.55 -12.64
N HIS A 864 11.89 -49.16 -12.98
CA HIS A 864 11.43 -50.46 -12.52
C HIS A 864 11.29 -50.58 -11.00
N GLY A 865 11.31 -49.46 -10.28
CA GLY A 865 10.92 -49.37 -8.87
C GLY A 865 9.44 -49.03 -8.72
N ASP A 866 8.99 -49.08 -7.47
CA ASP A 866 7.67 -48.66 -7.01
C ASP A 866 7.75 -48.01 -5.62
N TYR A 867 6.60 -47.56 -5.08
CA TYR A 867 6.52 -46.96 -3.75
C TYR A 867 7.12 -47.84 -2.63
N GLU A 868 7.06 -49.18 -2.72
CA GLU A 868 7.67 -50.08 -1.72
C GLU A 868 9.21 -50.07 -1.80
N SER A 869 9.77 -50.08 -3.02
CA SER A 869 11.23 -49.91 -3.17
C SER A 869 11.71 -48.57 -2.60
N MET A 870 10.94 -47.50 -2.79
CA MET A 870 11.26 -46.18 -2.26
C MET A 870 11.12 -46.13 -0.73
N ARG A 871 10.20 -46.91 -0.15
CA ARG A 871 10.02 -47.05 1.30
C ARG A 871 11.29 -47.62 1.95
N LEU A 872 11.81 -48.71 1.41
CA LEU A 872 13.03 -49.37 1.89
C LEU A 872 14.27 -48.48 1.71
N LEU A 873 14.36 -47.77 0.59
CA LEU A 873 15.43 -46.78 0.35
C LEU A 873 15.39 -45.66 1.40
N THR A 874 14.21 -45.11 1.67
CA THR A 874 14.02 -44.01 2.64
C THR A 874 14.42 -44.43 4.05
N GLN A 875 14.02 -45.63 4.49
CA GLN A 875 14.40 -46.17 5.79
C GLN A 875 15.93 -46.27 5.91
N ARG A 876 16.62 -46.79 4.88
CA ARG A 876 18.10 -46.85 4.84
C ARG A 876 18.76 -45.48 4.90
N LEU A 877 18.25 -44.51 4.12
CA LEU A 877 18.79 -43.15 4.07
C LEU A 877 18.76 -42.47 5.45
N ILE A 878 17.61 -42.55 6.14
CA ILE A 878 17.42 -41.92 7.44
C ILE A 878 18.26 -42.63 8.52
N GLN A 879 18.31 -43.96 8.52
CA GLN A 879 19.13 -44.73 9.46
C GLN A 879 20.63 -44.47 9.27
N ALA A 880 21.10 -44.35 8.03
CA ALA A 880 22.48 -43.98 7.72
C ALA A 880 22.80 -42.56 8.18
N ALA A 881 21.90 -41.61 7.96
CA ALA A 881 22.06 -40.23 8.42
C ALA A 881 22.14 -40.12 9.95
N ALA A 882 21.28 -40.84 10.69
CA ALA A 882 21.34 -40.90 12.15
C ALA A 882 22.68 -41.48 12.64
N ARG A 883 23.13 -42.59 12.03
CA ARG A 883 24.43 -43.22 12.34
C ARG A 883 25.61 -42.31 12.04
N ALA A 884 25.54 -41.52 10.97
CA ALA A 884 26.62 -40.60 10.60
C ALA A 884 26.83 -39.48 11.63
N VAL A 885 25.75 -39.02 12.28
CA VAL A 885 25.79 -37.94 13.28
C VAL A 885 26.06 -38.49 14.69
N HIS A 886 25.37 -39.56 15.09
CA HIS A 886 25.38 -40.06 16.48
C HIS A 886 26.21 -41.33 16.68
N GLY A 887 26.75 -41.93 15.62
CA GLY A 887 27.42 -43.24 15.65
C GLY A 887 26.47 -44.45 15.72
N GLU A 888 25.20 -44.22 16.03
CA GLU A 888 24.16 -45.25 16.18
C GLU A 888 22.85 -44.81 15.49
N CYS A 889 21.93 -45.74 15.21
CA CYS A 889 20.62 -45.42 14.63
C CYS A 889 19.64 -44.87 15.68
N LYS A 890 20.00 -43.78 16.34
CA LYS A 890 19.18 -43.12 17.37
C LYS A 890 18.89 -41.68 17.01
N VAL A 891 17.74 -41.20 17.47
CA VAL A 891 17.33 -39.80 17.35
C VAL A 891 16.74 -39.29 18.68
N PRO A 892 16.75 -37.97 18.92
CA PRO A 892 16.09 -37.38 20.08
C PRO A 892 14.59 -37.73 20.12
N GLY A 893 14.08 -38.09 21.29
CA GLY A 893 12.65 -38.30 21.51
C GLY A 893 11.88 -36.99 21.75
N PRO A 894 10.55 -37.07 21.92
CA PRO A 894 9.71 -35.88 22.13
C PRO A 894 9.96 -35.21 23.48
N GLU A 895 10.43 -35.98 24.47
CA GLU A 895 10.81 -35.46 25.78
C GLU A 895 12.30 -35.08 25.79
N PRO A 896 12.69 -33.89 26.27
CA PRO A 896 14.08 -33.46 26.32
C PRO A 896 14.97 -34.48 27.06
N GLY A 897 16.05 -34.90 26.42
CA GLY A 897 17.01 -35.87 26.98
C GLY A 897 16.66 -37.35 26.75
N THR A 898 15.52 -37.64 26.12
CA THR A 898 15.17 -39.00 25.69
C THR A 898 15.78 -39.33 24.33
N TRP A 899 16.15 -40.58 24.13
CA TRP A 899 16.69 -41.10 22.87
C TRP A 899 15.85 -42.27 22.39
N VAL A 900 15.46 -42.24 21.12
CA VAL A 900 14.65 -43.28 20.48
C VAL A 900 15.52 -44.02 19.48
N ASP A 901 15.58 -45.34 19.61
CA ASP A 901 16.18 -46.22 18.61
C ASP A 901 15.24 -46.34 17.41
N ILE A 902 15.76 -46.01 16.24
CA ILE A 902 15.07 -46.09 14.95
C ILE A 902 15.65 -47.19 14.05
N SER A 903 16.47 -48.08 14.61
CA SER A 903 16.93 -49.30 13.96
C SER A 903 15.78 -50.29 13.73
N GLY A 904 16.00 -51.25 12.82
CA GLY A 904 14.99 -52.24 12.45
C GLY A 904 13.93 -51.67 11.49
N ASP A 905 12.78 -52.33 11.46
CA ASP A 905 11.66 -52.00 10.57
C ASP A 905 10.62 -51.10 11.23
N TRP A 906 9.99 -50.26 10.41
CA TRP A 906 8.99 -49.30 10.86
C TRP A 906 7.57 -49.78 10.54
N PRO A 907 6.56 -49.40 11.34
CA PRO A 907 5.18 -49.75 11.07
C PRO A 907 4.71 -49.22 9.72
N VAL A 908 3.89 -50.02 9.03
CA VAL A 908 3.23 -49.65 7.77
C VAL A 908 1.73 -49.81 7.97
N LYS A 909 0.96 -48.73 7.79
CA LYS A 909 -0.49 -48.71 7.95
C LYS A 909 -1.13 -48.02 6.76
N THR A 910 -2.33 -48.44 6.35
CA THR A 910 -3.06 -47.64 5.36
C THR A 910 -3.66 -46.39 6.01
N LEU A 911 -3.85 -45.32 5.23
CA LEU A 911 -4.49 -44.08 5.69
C LEU A 911 -5.85 -44.36 6.35
N HIS A 912 -6.68 -45.17 5.69
CA HIS A 912 -8.03 -45.48 6.15
C HIS A 912 -8.04 -46.36 7.42
N GLU A 913 -7.10 -47.31 7.56
CA GLU A 913 -6.93 -48.06 8.81
C GLU A 913 -6.53 -47.14 9.97
N ALA A 914 -5.56 -46.25 9.74
CA ALA A 914 -5.09 -45.34 10.78
C ALA A 914 -6.20 -44.39 11.26
N VAL A 915 -6.99 -43.85 10.32
CA VAL A 915 -8.18 -43.03 10.63
C VAL A 915 -9.22 -43.86 11.39
N SER A 916 -9.50 -45.09 10.95
CA SER A 916 -10.46 -45.98 11.62
C SER A 916 -10.07 -46.29 13.06
N GLU A 917 -8.80 -46.58 13.31
CA GLU A 917 -8.26 -46.82 14.66
C GLU A 917 -8.43 -45.58 15.54
N LYS A 918 -8.04 -44.40 15.05
CA LYS A 918 -8.10 -43.15 15.83
C LYS A 918 -9.53 -42.69 16.12
N LEU A 919 -10.42 -42.80 15.14
CA LEU A 919 -11.86 -42.54 15.36
C LEU A 919 -12.45 -43.51 16.38
N SER A 920 -12.09 -44.79 16.29
CA SER A 920 -12.61 -45.80 17.22
C SER A 920 -12.14 -45.54 18.64
N GLU A 921 -10.88 -45.13 18.81
CA GLU A 921 -10.30 -44.73 20.10
C GLU A 921 -11.01 -43.48 20.66
N GLN A 922 -11.16 -42.43 19.84
CA GLN A 922 -11.73 -41.15 20.27
C GLN A 922 -13.23 -41.22 20.59
N LEU A 923 -14.00 -41.95 19.78
CA LEU A 923 -15.46 -42.06 19.92
C LEU A 923 -15.91 -43.26 20.76
N GLY A 924 -14.98 -44.10 21.21
CA GLY A 924 -15.26 -45.22 22.12
C GLY A 924 -16.13 -46.32 21.52
N ARG A 925 -16.19 -46.44 20.19
CA ARG A 925 -16.96 -47.45 19.44
C ARG A 925 -16.20 -47.90 18.21
N ALA A 926 -16.39 -49.14 17.77
CA ALA A 926 -15.75 -49.62 16.54
C ALA A 926 -16.28 -48.85 15.32
N ILE A 927 -15.37 -48.19 14.60
CA ILE A 927 -15.62 -47.43 13.37
C ILE A 927 -14.70 -47.97 12.30
N SER A 928 -15.24 -48.22 11.10
CA SER A 928 -14.47 -48.66 9.95
C SER A 928 -14.71 -47.69 8.80
N VAL A 929 -13.64 -47.01 8.42
CA VAL A 929 -13.57 -46.13 7.25
C VAL A 929 -12.77 -46.85 6.18
N ASN A 930 -13.24 -46.82 4.95
CA ASN A 930 -12.58 -47.43 3.80
C ASN A 930 -12.74 -46.53 2.56
N PRO A 931 -12.05 -46.80 1.45
CA PRO A 931 -12.11 -45.96 0.25
C PRO A 931 -13.50 -45.83 -0.39
N GLU A 932 -14.44 -46.74 -0.07
CA GLU A 932 -15.81 -46.74 -0.57
C GLU A 932 -16.79 -46.04 0.38
N THR A 933 -16.34 -45.60 1.56
CA THR A 933 -17.17 -44.89 2.54
C THR A 933 -17.72 -43.60 1.91
N PRO A 934 -19.06 -43.41 1.85
CA PRO A 934 -19.66 -42.22 1.24
C PRO A 934 -19.28 -40.94 1.99
N VAL A 935 -19.13 -39.83 1.25
CA VAL A 935 -18.77 -38.52 1.82
C VAL A 935 -19.70 -38.09 2.96
N GLY A 936 -21.00 -38.35 2.85
CA GLY A 936 -21.97 -37.99 3.90
C GLY A 936 -21.74 -38.69 5.23
N GLU A 937 -21.20 -39.91 5.22
CA GLU A 937 -20.82 -40.64 6.43
C GLU A 937 -19.51 -40.08 7.01
N LEU A 938 -18.52 -39.78 6.16
CA LEU A 938 -17.27 -39.15 6.58
C LEU A 938 -17.51 -37.79 7.23
N THR A 939 -18.40 -36.96 6.66
CA THR A 939 -18.71 -35.65 7.22
C THR A 939 -19.45 -35.73 8.55
N ALA A 940 -20.33 -36.72 8.74
CA ALA A 940 -20.97 -36.97 10.02
C ALA A 940 -19.94 -37.39 11.09
N LEU A 941 -18.99 -38.25 10.72
CA LEU A 941 -17.87 -38.62 11.59
C LEU A 941 -16.95 -37.43 11.91
N CYS A 942 -16.72 -36.52 10.95
CA CYS A 942 -15.99 -35.28 11.19
C CYS A 942 -16.71 -34.40 12.22
N GLU A 943 -18.03 -34.24 12.11
CA GLU A 943 -18.83 -33.49 13.08
C GLU A 943 -18.79 -34.11 14.49
N GLU A 944 -18.85 -35.44 14.60
CA GLU A 944 -18.73 -36.16 15.88
C GLU A 944 -17.32 -36.05 16.48
N ALA A 945 -16.28 -36.13 15.66
CA ALA A 945 -14.88 -36.10 16.09
C ALA A 945 -14.29 -34.69 16.25
N GLY A 946 -15.03 -33.65 15.82
CA GLY A 946 -14.56 -32.26 15.86
C GLY A 946 -13.55 -31.88 14.78
N VAL A 947 -13.47 -32.65 13.68
CA VAL A 947 -12.61 -32.37 12.54
C VAL A 947 -13.31 -31.36 11.61
N PRO A 948 -12.68 -30.24 11.24
CA PRO A 948 -13.27 -29.29 10.30
C PRO A 948 -13.39 -29.89 8.89
N TRP A 949 -14.42 -29.53 8.13
CA TRP A 949 -14.58 -29.97 6.74
C TRP A 949 -15.30 -28.91 5.90
N ARG A 950 -15.22 -29.01 4.57
CA ARG A 950 -15.91 -28.08 3.65
C ARG A 950 -16.96 -28.77 2.76
N PRO A 951 -18.10 -28.10 2.48
CA PRO A 951 -19.17 -28.68 1.66
C PRO A 951 -18.81 -29.06 0.22
N ASP A 952 -17.77 -28.45 -0.35
CA ASP A 952 -17.29 -28.67 -1.70
C ASP A 952 -16.26 -29.82 -1.82
N TRP A 953 -15.88 -30.44 -0.70
CA TRP A 953 -14.88 -31.51 -0.68
C TRP A 953 -15.46 -32.88 -1.07
N ASP A 954 -14.65 -33.67 -1.78
CA ASP A 954 -14.93 -35.07 -2.04
C ASP A 954 -14.53 -35.98 -0.87
N ALA A 955 -14.90 -37.27 -0.94
CA ALA A 955 -14.60 -38.24 0.11
C ALA A 955 -13.09 -38.38 0.39
N GLY A 956 -12.24 -38.25 -0.62
CA GLY A 956 -10.79 -38.35 -0.47
C GLY A 956 -10.19 -37.13 0.22
N GLN A 957 -10.69 -35.93 -0.09
CA GLN A 957 -10.31 -34.69 0.60
C GLN A 957 -10.72 -34.70 2.07
N VAL A 958 -11.94 -35.17 2.37
CA VAL A 958 -12.39 -35.32 3.77
C VAL A 958 -11.54 -36.37 4.51
N ALA A 959 -11.26 -37.52 3.88
CA ALA A 959 -10.41 -38.55 4.49
C ALA A 959 -8.97 -38.07 4.75
N LEU A 960 -8.41 -37.25 3.86
CA LEU A 960 -7.10 -36.62 4.05
C LEU A 960 -7.12 -35.68 5.26
N GLU A 961 -8.11 -34.81 5.38
CA GLU A 961 -8.23 -33.90 6.54
C GLU A 961 -8.37 -34.68 7.87
N MET A 962 -9.15 -35.77 7.87
CA MET A 962 -9.25 -36.65 9.04
C MET A 962 -7.90 -37.29 9.39
N TYR A 963 -7.12 -37.68 8.39
CA TYR A 963 -5.78 -38.22 8.59
C TYR A 963 -4.83 -37.17 9.19
N GLU A 964 -4.78 -35.97 8.62
CA GLU A 964 -3.92 -34.89 9.09
C GLU A 964 -4.25 -34.53 10.56
N HIS A 965 -5.54 -34.40 10.90
CA HIS A 965 -5.96 -33.99 12.24
C HIS A 965 -5.86 -35.10 13.29
N LEU A 966 -6.22 -36.34 12.95
CA LEU A 966 -6.34 -37.43 13.93
C LEU A 966 -5.09 -38.31 14.02
N VAL A 967 -4.39 -38.48 12.90
CA VAL A 967 -3.30 -39.46 12.77
C VAL A 967 -1.95 -38.77 12.77
N GLU A 968 -1.73 -37.82 11.84
CA GLU A 968 -0.42 -37.21 11.63
C GLU A 968 0.09 -36.56 12.91
N GLU A 969 -0.68 -35.62 13.49
CA GLU A 969 -0.32 -34.87 14.71
C GLU A 969 0.02 -35.75 15.93
N THR A 970 -0.53 -36.97 16.01
CA THR A 970 -0.38 -37.86 17.17
C THR A 970 0.68 -38.95 16.98
N THR A 971 1.32 -39.03 15.80
CA THR A 971 2.28 -40.08 15.45
C THR A 971 3.61 -39.91 16.20
N GLN A 972 4.00 -40.89 17.02
CA GLN A 972 5.18 -40.78 17.92
C GLN A 972 6.45 -41.46 17.42
N ARG A 973 6.34 -42.44 16.51
CA ARG A 973 7.48 -43.19 15.95
C ARG A 973 7.43 -43.12 14.42
N PRO A 974 8.58 -43.21 13.72
CA PRO A 974 8.60 -43.28 12.26
C PRO A 974 7.62 -44.36 11.77
N THR A 975 6.60 -43.94 11.02
CA THR A 975 5.52 -44.79 10.54
C THR A 975 5.21 -44.42 9.10
N PHE A 976 5.10 -45.41 8.23
CA PHE A 976 4.67 -45.22 6.85
C PHE A 976 3.15 -45.36 6.76
N TYR A 977 2.49 -44.31 6.30
CA TYR A 977 1.08 -44.33 5.98
C TYR A 977 0.92 -44.52 4.48
N THR A 978 0.17 -45.52 4.03
CA THR A 978 0.06 -45.91 2.61
C THR A 978 -1.36 -45.75 2.07
N ASN A 979 -1.51 -45.88 0.76
CA ASN A 979 -2.81 -46.00 0.08
C ASN A 979 -3.68 -44.74 0.22
N PHE A 980 -3.09 -43.59 -0.11
CA PHE A 980 -3.79 -42.31 -0.12
C PHE A 980 -4.88 -42.25 -1.20
N PRO A 981 -5.98 -41.50 -0.97
CA PRO A 981 -7.04 -41.33 -1.96
C PRO A 981 -6.54 -40.77 -3.30
N THR A 982 -7.17 -41.21 -4.39
CA THR A 982 -6.76 -40.82 -5.75
C THR A 982 -7.04 -39.35 -6.05
N SER A 983 -8.11 -38.78 -5.48
CA SER A 983 -8.48 -37.38 -5.74
C SER A 983 -7.45 -36.36 -5.26
N VAL A 984 -6.67 -36.70 -4.22
CA VAL A 984 -5.66 -35.82 -3.62
C VAL A 984 -4.22 -36.11 -4.09
N SER A 985 -4.04 -37.05 -5.03
CA SER A 985 -2.71 -37.53 -5.46
C SER A 985 -2.54 -37.40 -6.99
N PRO A 986 -2.38 -36.18 -7.53
CA PRO A 986 -2.51 -35.91 -8.97
C PRO A 986 -1.39 -36.48 -9.85
N LEU A 987 -0.22 -36.76 -9.29
CA LEU A 987 0.96 -37.26 -10.02
C LEU A 987 1.26 -38.74 -9.76
N THR A 988 0.37 -39.41 -9.02
CA THR A 988 0.57 -40.75 -8.46
C THR A 988 -0.24 -41.78 -9.21
N ARG A 989 0.35 -42.95 -9.49
CA ARG A 989 -0.35 -44.08 -10.11
C ARG A 989 -1.51 -44.58 -9.22
N GLN A 990 -2.65 -44.91 -9.83
CA GLN A 990 -3.71 -45.64 -9.11
C GLN A 990 -3.18 -46.97 -8.59
N HIS A 991 -3.71 -47.42 -7.46
CA HIS A 991 -3.28 -48.67 -6.87
C HIS A 991 -3.61 -49.86 -7.77
N ARG A 992 -2.65 -50.79 -7.95
CA ARG A 992 -2.78 -51.91 -8.89
C ARG A 992 -3.94 -52.87 -8.61
N SER A 993 -4.45 -52.91 -7.38
CA SER A 993 -5.49 -53.85 -6.94
C SER A 993 -6.62 -53.26 -6.09
N ILE A 994 -6.56 -51.99 -5.67
CA ILE A 994 -7.54 -51.38 -4.76
C ILE A 994 -8.07 -50.12 -5.41
N ALA A 995 -9.37 -50.09 -5.73
CA ALA A 995 -9.98 -48.93 -6.36
C ALA A 995 -10.05 -47.74 -5.38
N GLY A 996 -10.02 -46.51 -5.90
CA GLY A 996 -10.16 -45.29 -5.11
C GLY A 996 -8.86 -44.78 -4.45
N VAL A 997 -7.82 -45.61 -4.31
CA VAL A 997 -6.54 -45.24 -3.70
C VAL A 997 -5.36 -45.33 -4.65
N THR A 998 -4.21 -44.84 -4.21
CA THR A 998 -2.99 -44.73 -5.00
C THR A 998 -1.80 -45.43 -4.34
N GLU A 999 -0.81 -45.84 -5.13
CA GLU A 999 0.46 -46.37 -4.63
C GLU A 999 1.36 -45.22 -4.15
N ARG A 1000 0.99 -44.63 -3.01
CA ARG A 1000 1.70 -43.56 -2.31
C ARG A 1000 1.86 -43.91 -0.85
N TRP A 1001 2.96 -43.45 -0.26
CA TRP A 1001 3.08 -43.33 1.18
C TRP A 1001 3.61 -41.98 1.62
N ASP A 1002 3.22 -41.58 2.83
CA ASP A 1002 3.82 -40.48 3.57
C ASP A 1002 4.48 -41.05 4.83
N LEU A 1003 5.69 -40.60 5.14
CA LEU A 1003 6.45 -41.00 6.32
C LEU A 1003 6.28 -39.93 7.38
N VAL A 1004 5.69 -40.29 8.52
CA VAL A 1004 5.47 -39.37 9.64
C VAL A 1004 6.25 -39.83 10.86
N ALA A 1005 6.87 -38.88 11.56
CA ALA A 1005 7.50 -39.12 12.84
C ALA A 1005 7.39 -37.89 13.74
N TRP A 1006 7.02 -38.07 15.01
CA TRP A 1006 6.81 -36.99 15.99
C TRP A 1006 5.85 -35.89 15.52
N GLY A 1007 4.75 -36.27 14.87
CA GLY A 1007 3.78 -35.31 14.36
C GLY A 1007 4.23 -34.54 13.12
N VAL A 1008 5.30 -34.95 12.45
CA VAL A 1008 5.87 -34.26 11.29
C VAL A 1008 6.04 -35.22 10.12
N GLU A 1009 5.47 -34.88 8.98
CA GLU A 1009 5.75 -35.52 7.70
C GLU A 1009 7.21 -35.27 7.26
N LEU A 1010 8.00 -36.33 7.13
CA LEU A 1010 9.41 -36.28 6.73
C LEU A 1010 9.60 -36.34 5.21
N GLY A 1011 8.69 -37.00 4.51
CA GLY A 1011 8.74 -37.18 3.07
C GLY A 1011 7.64 -38.10 2.56
N THR A 1012 7.53 -38.16 1.25
CA THR A 1012 6.52 -38.93 0.53
C THR A 1012 7.18 -39.69 -0.61
N ALA A 1013 6.63 -40.83 -1.00
CA ALA A 1013 7.04 -41.50 -2.22
C ALA A 1013 5.87 -42.21 -2.88
N TYR A 1014 6.02 -42.45 -4.17
CA TYR A 1014 4.97 -43.06 -4.96
C TYR A 1014 5.47 -43.88 -6.14
N SER A 1015 4.62 -44.80 -6.59
CA SER A 1015 4.69 -45.33 -7.93
C SER A 1015 4.22 -44.27 -8.91
N GLU A 1016 5.08 -43.90 -9.85
CA GLU A 1016 4.85 -42.77 -10.72
C GLU A 1016 3.71 -42.98 -11.71
N LEU A 1017 2.90 -41.95 -11.92
CA LEU A 1017 1.91 -41.96 -12.99
C LEU A 1017 2.63 -41.76 -14.34
N THR A 1018 2.78 -42.85 -15.08
CA THR A 1018 3.44 -42.87 -16.39
C THR A 1018 2.46 -42.81 -17.57
N ASP A 1019 1.15 -42.87 -17.32
CA ASP A 1019 0.12 -42.77 -18.36
C ASP A 1019 -0.11 -41.29 -18.74
N PRO A 1020 0.28 -40.85 -19.96
CA PRO A 1020 0.17 -39.46 -20.37
C PRO A 1020 -1.28 -38.98 -20.51
N VAL A 1021 -2.22 -39.87 -20.84
CA VAL A 1021 -3.64 -39.51 -21.04
C VAL A 1021 -4.28 -39.21 -19.70
N GLU A 1022 -4.07 -40.08 -18.72
CA GLU A 1022 -4.56 -39.87 -17.36
C GLU A 1022 -3.85 -38.70 -16.68
N GLN A 1023 -2.53 -38.55 -16.90
CA GLN A 1023 -1.78 -37.43 -16.35
C GLN A 1023 -2.30 -36.08 -16.87
N ARG A 1024 -2.62 -35.98 -18.16
CA ARG A 1024 -3.26 -34.80 -18.76
C ARG A 1024 -4.59 -34.49 -18.10
N ARG A 1025 -5.47 -35.49 -17.95
CA ARG A 1025 -6.78 -35.34 -17.31
C ARG A 1025 -6.66 -34.75 -15.90
N ARG A 1026 -5.67 -35.20 -15.12
CA ARG A 1026 -5.43 -34.72 -13.75
C ARG A 1026 -4.86 -33.30 -13.71
N LEU A 1027 -3.91 -32.96 -14.58
CA LEU A 1027 -3.38 -31.60 -14.68
C LEU A 1027 -4.43 -30.59 -15.16
N GLU A 1028 -5.31 -30.98 -16.09
CA GLU A 1028 -6.44 -30.15 -16.51
C GLU A 1028 -7.42 -29.90 -15.35
N GLN A 1029 -7.70 -30.90 -14.51
CA GLN A 1029 -8.52 -30.74 -13.31
C GLN A 1029 -7.87 -29.77 -12.29
N GLN A 1030 -6.57 -29.89 -12.06
CA GLN A 1030 -5.82 -28.97 -11.18
C GLN A 1030 -5.82 -27.54 -11.73
N SER A 1031 -5.62 -27.36 -13.04
CA SER A 1031 -5.67 -26.05 -13.69
C SER A 1031 -7.06 -25.39 -13.62
N LEU A 1032 -8.13 -26.19 -13.70
CA LEU A 1032 -9.49 -25.69 -13.46
C LEU A 1032 -9.70 -25.24 -12.00
N ALA A 1033 -9.13 -25.96 -11.03
CA ALA A 1033 -9.13 -25.53 -9.62
C ALA A 1033 -8.34 -24.23 -9.42
N ALA A 1034 -7.19 -24.08 -10.08
CA ALA A 1034 -6.42 -22.83 -10.08
C ALA A 1034 -7.24 -21.65 -10.64
N ALA A 1035 -7.97 -21.86 -11.74
CA ALA A 1035 -8.89 -20.87 -12.29
C ALA A 1035 -10.06 -20.54 -11.34
N GLY A 1036 -10.43 -21.47 -10.47
CA GLY A 1036 -11.38 -21.31 -9.36
C GLY A 1036 -10.86 -20.47 -8.19
N GLY A 1037 -9.57 -20.10 -8.19
CA GLY A 1037 -8.96 -19.22 -7.20
C GLY A 1037 -8.00 -19.90 -6.21
N ASP A 1038 -7.63 -21.15 -6.45
CA ASP A 1038 -6.59 -21.85 -5.69
C ASP A 1038 -5.17 -21.42 -6.14
N PRO A 1039 -4.39 -20.71 -5.31
CA PRO A 1039 -3.06 -20.25 -5.68
C PRO A 1039 -1.96 -21.33 -5.59
N GLU A 1040 -2.27 -22.53 -5.09
CA GLU A 1040 -1.31 -23.64 -4.91
C GLU A 1040 -1.45 -24.73 -5.97
N ALA A 1041 -2.57 -24.72 -6.72
CA ALA A 1041 -2.85 -25.69 -7.78
C ALA A 1041 -1.86 -25.57 -8.96
N MET A 1042 -1.49 -26.72 -9.51
CA MET A 1042 -0.49 -26.82 -10.58
C MET A 1042 -1.00 -26.28 -11.93
N GLU A 1043 -0.09 -25.70 -12.72
CA GLU A 1043 -0.33 -25.35 -14.12
C GLU A 1043 -0.12 -26.57 -15.05
N VAL A 1044 -0.79 -26.58 -16.20
CA VAL A 1044 -0.59 -27.63 -17.22
C VAL A 1044 0.76 -27.43 -17.91
N ASP A 1045 1.70 -28.35 -17.71
CA ASP A 1045 2.97 -28.37 -18.43
C ASP A 1045 2.92 -29.28 -19.67
N GLU A 1046 2.69 -28.66 -20.82
CA GLU A 1046 2.61 -29.36 -22.12
C GLU A 1046 3.93 -30.01 -22.55
N ASP A 1047 5.08 -29.46 -22.15
CA ASP A 1047 6.37 -30.05 -22.49
C ASP A 1047 6.65 -31.30 -21.62
N PHE A 1048 6.08 -31.37 -20.41
CA PHE A 1048 6.13 -32.56 -19.57
C PHE A 1048 5.21 -33.66 -20.11
N LEU A 1049 3.96 -33.32 -20.46
CA LEU A 1049 3.03 -34.27 -21.07
C LEU A 1049 3.61 -34.85 -22.37
N ARG A 1050 4.20 -34.01 -23.23
CA ARG A 1050 4.89 -34.48 -24.43
C ARG A 1050 6.03 -35.45 -24.10
N ALA A 1051 6.80 -35.22 -23.04
CA ALA A 1051 7.87 -36.15 -22.65
C ALA A 1051 7.30 -37.51 -22.23
N LEU A 1052 6.21 -37.53 -21.44
CA LEU A 1052 5.52 -38.77 -21.07
C LEU A 1052 4.95 -39.52 -22.28
N GLU A 1053 4.50 -38.82 -23.32
CA GLU A 1053 4.01 -39.41 -24.58
C GLU A 1053 5.12 -40.17 -25.34
N PHE A 1054 6.40 -39.84 -25.13
CA PHE A 1054 7.52 -40.64 -25.64
C PHE A 1054 7.79 -41.91 -24.83
N GLY A 1055 7.15 -42.06 -23.66
CA GLY A 1055 7.22 -43.21 -22.78
C GLY A 1055 8.17 -42.98 -21.61
N MET A 1056 7.63 -43.19 -20.41
CA MET A 1056 8.38 -43.27 -19.16
C MET A 1056 8.31 -44.71 -18.63
N PRO A 1057 9.43 -45.35 -18.23
CA PRO A 1057 9.36 -46.67 -17.62
C PRO A 1057 8.59 -46.61 -16.30
N PRO A 1058 7.94 -47.71 -15.86
CA PRO A 1058 7.41 -47.81 -14.50
C PRO A 1058 8.50 -47.39 -13.52
N THR A 1059 8.23 -46.43 -12.65
CA THR A 1059 9.25 -45.76 -11.84
C THR A 1059 8.71 -45.56 -10.43
N GLY A 1060 9.57 -45.75 -9.42
CA GLY A 1060 9.32 -45.27 -8.07
C GLY A 1060 10.01 -43.92 -7.89
N GLY A 1061 9.30 -42.92 -7.38
CA GLY A 1061 9.87 -41.61 -7.03
C GLY A 1061 9.68 -41.30 -5.56
N LEU A 1062 10.70 -40.67 -4.97
CA LEU A 1062 10.82 -40.30 -3.57
C LEU A 1062 11.05 -38.80 -3.48
N GLY A 1063 10.32 -38.11 -2.60
CA GLY A 1063 10.62 -36.76 -2.14
C GLY A 1063 10.80 -36.72 -0.62
N LEU A 1064 12.00 -36.33 -0.17
CA LEU A 1064 12.36 -36.27 1.24
C LEU A 1064 12.73 -34.84 1.65
N GLY A 1065 12.07 -34.33 2.69
CA GLY A 1065 12.36 -33.03 3.28
C GLY A 1065 13.63 -33.07 4.12
N VAL A 1066 14.77 -32.68 3.54
CA VAL A 1066 16.08 -32.84 4.19
C VAL A 1066 16.19 -31.95 5.42
N ASP A 1067 15.62 -30.75 5.41
CA ASP A 1067 15.57 -29.90 6.59
C ASP A 1067 14.82 -30.55 7.75
N ARG A 1068 13.66 -31.16 7.48
CA ARG A 1068 12.88 -31.91 8.48
C ARG A 1068 13.64 -33.14 8.97
N LEU A 1069 14.38 -33.83 8.09
CA LEU A 1069 15.29 -34.91 8.50
C LEU A 1069 16.41 -34.42 9.42
N VAL A 1070 17.01 -33.26 9.15
CA VAL A 1070 18.02 -32.71 10.06
C VAL A 1070 17.40 -32.34 11.40
N MET A 1071 16.18 -31.79 11.41
CA MET A 1071 15.44 -31.54 12.65
C MET A 1071 15.22 -32.83 13.43
N LEU A 1072 14.81 -33.90 12.74
CA LEU A 1072 14.63 -35.21 13.32
C LEU A 1072 15.90 -35.73 14.00
N ILE A 1073 17.02 -35.70 13.28
CA ILE A 1073 18.27 -36.28 13.74
C ILE A 1073 18.85 -35.44 14.88
N THR A 1074 18.75 -34.11 14.81
CA THR A 1074 19.42 -33.21 15.75
C THR A 1074 18.54 -32.74 16.90
N GLY A 1075 17.22 -32.82 16.79
CA GLY A 1075 16.25 -32.23 17.72
C GLY A 1075 16.14 -30.70 17.64
N HIS A 1076 16.87 -30.05 16.71
CA HIS A 1076 16.82 -28.61 16.51
C HIS A 1076 15.69 -28.19 15.57
N THR A 1077 15.21 -26.96 15.70
CA THR A 1077 14.24 -26.38 14.74
C THR A 1077 14.88 -26.11 13.36
N ILE A 1078 14.08 -25.89 12.31
CA ILE A 1078 14.62 -25.57 10.97
C ILE A 1078 15.51 -24.31 10.98
N ARG A 1079 15.16 -23.34 11.82
CA ARG A 1079 15.90 -22.07 11.94
C ARG A 1079 17.22 -22.23 12.68
N GLU A 1080 17.35 -23.25 13.51
CA GLU A 1080 18.58 -23.56 14.24
C GLU A 1080 19.52 -24.46 13.43
N SER A 1081 18.99 -25.30 12.55
CA SER A 1081 19.78 -26.19 11.70
C SER A 1081 20.31 -25.51 10.44
N LEU A 1082 19.66 -24.43 9.98
CA LEU A 1082 20.14 -23.62 8.86
C LEU A 1082 21.31 -22.71 9.27
N ALA A 1083 22.29 -22.59 8.38
CA ALA A 1083 23.42 -21.69 8.57
C ALA A 1083 22.99 -20.22 8.54
N PHE A 1084 22.01 -19.86 7.71
CA PHE A 1084 21.43 -18.51 7.59
C PHE A 1084 19.93 -18.60 7.24
N PRO A 1085 19.03 -18.62 8.24
CA PRO A 1085 17.58 -18.61 7.99
C PRO A 1085 17.11 -17.22 7.54
N LEU A 1086 16.01 -17.15 6.80
CA LEU A 1086 15.41 -15.87 6.42
C LEU A 1086 14.85 -15.16 7.67
N ALA A 1087 15.46 -14.02 8.02
CA ALA A 1087 15.00 -13.19 9.12
C ALA A 1087 14.06 -12.08 8.63
N LYS A 1088 13.04 -11.74 9.43
CA LYS A 1088 12.23 -10.55 9.17
C LYS A 1088 13.13 -9.30 9.28
N PRO A 1089 13.13 -8.40 8.28
CA PRO A 1089 13.92 -7.17 8.36
C PRO A 1089 13.42 -6.29 9.50
N GLN A 1090 14.33 -5.58 10.19
CA GLN A 1090 13.92 -4.47 11.05
C GLN A 1090 13.24 -3.42 10.16
N GLY A 1091 12.08 -2.92 10.57
CA GLY A 1091 11.40 -1.82 9.89
C GLY A 1091 12.39 -0.68 9.69
N GLY A 1092 12.89 -0.52 8.47
CA GLY A 1092 13.88 0.47 8.12
C GLY A 1092 13.30 1.86 8.31
N ARG A 1093 13.96 2.66 9.14
CA ARG A 1093 13.79 4.12 9.23
C ARG A 1093 14.24 4.79 7.94
#